data_AF-A0A026WYR0-F1
#
_entry.id   AF-A0A026WYR0-F1
#
_cell.length_a   1.000
_cell.length_b   1.000
_cell.length_c   1.000
_cell.angle_alpha   90.00
_cell.angle_beta   90.00
_cell.angle_gamma   90.00
#
_symmetry.space_group_name_H-M   'P 1'
#
loop_
_entity.id
_entity.type
_entity.pdbx_description
1 polymer ?
#
loop_
_entity_poly.entity_id
_entity_poly.type
_entity_poly.pdbx_seq_one_letter_code
_entity_poly.pdbx_strand_id
1 'polypeptide(L)'
;MHPNLAGRRSSTNPVRISMFEREDRNLIRTDRRATATLKGAASIETSHIPRPRFRSSSSDRAGSLGRKSSFIKTAGKSLLRQQTMTPVMPERSLIKHNAALTASSSRLHVPLQMNRSSSADRASSSSAKGPRKDTRPLMDKTYQMMLVNKIDDFFRVNQRSAILNSNGSLKPITLKMFVEVSDYLLKFFDAKHELTIANYVEEIPKCAKKLHYPGTITKSCLKTANTMHSWPHVLGWIGWLVEACQMREIAFDTYTLKTLPFMGTDQEGQSSRAEFLALLECYKLWNDEKHEEEADLLERYLQDVLIQQGITEEDIIQARKELEEDTLKLHMMEEENKEVDEKVEQLKRKLVSLQAKEATQLSNIKAKEEYIKEISAEKKQLNADCKTSNDQLQKGNVEYEKLVSTVKNQPMSKAEKENILKKCSEIQNYMHEFDKHLEEYEKELYTLDIKFASFNNNLNKAILAYNKEVFMHIDNAFDINFDELKLPEKGLLNPKIMDTLEEKAALTKTFTNLLAKQCIETQSLIHSDTLELKKLQEKIKSLPDEDHMKQEKSAISKLKADKKKKKADQIKKIDVLKKEIKDIQDAMPDINKIDLEIEEATEKLEAVNRRKVFLEASAKRFFDELYQILNEHRGEVYDLLAKYKDHT
;
A
#
# COMPACT_ATOMS: atom_id res chain seq x y z
N MET A 1 14.77 -58.38 2.27
CA MET A 1 13.49 -59.09 2.47
C MET A 1 12.35 -58.09 2.33
N HIS A 2 11.24 -58.47 1.70
CA HIS A 2 9.99 -57.69 1.69
C HIS A 2 8.79 -58.61 2.00
N PRO A 3 7.81 -58.18 2.80
CA PRO A 3 6.50 -58.80 2.84
C PRO A 3 5.55 -58.13 1.82
N ASN A 4 5.24 -58.86 0.74
CA ASN A 4 3.91 -59.41 0.42
C ASN A 4 2.65 -58.78 1.08
N LEU A 5 1.47 -58.69 0.44
CA LEU A 5 1.04 -59.07 -0.92
C LEU A 5 -0.39 -58.53 -1.25
N ALA A 6 -0.80 -58.67 -2.53
CA ALA A 6 -2.17 -58.54 -3.08
C ALA A 6 -2.80 -57.12 -3.08
N GLY A 7 -3.67 -56.74 -4.04
CA GLY A 7 -4.27 -57.46 -5.18
C GLY A 7 -5.81 -57.40 -5.12
N ARG A 8 -6.59 -57.21 -6.19
CA ARG A 8 -6.34 -57.30 -7.65
C ARG A 8 -7.25 -56.34 -8.45
N ARG A 9 -6.81 -55.96 -9.66
CA ARG A 9 -7.53 -55.79 -10.96
C ARG A 9 -8.87 -54.99 -10.99
N SER A 10 -9.06 -53.98 -11.86
CA SER A 10 -9.08 -54.01 -13.35
C SER A 10 -10.20 -54.90 -13.93
N SER A 11 -10.96 -54.52 -14.97
CA SER A 11 -11.09 -53.27 -15.76
C SER A 11 -12.46 -53.38 -16.52
N THR A 12 -12.88 -52.63 -17.55
CA THR A 12 -12.25 -51.76 -18.59
C THR A 12 -13.34 -50.86 -19.22
N ASN A 13 -13.01 -49.76 -19.90
CA ASN A 13 -13.98 -49.00 -20.70
C ASN A 13 -13.35 -48.38 -21.99
N PRO A 14 -13.80 -48.74 -23.22
CA PRO A 14 -13.41 -48.16 -24.51
C PRO A 14 -14.55 -47.30 -25.13
N VAL A 15 -14.45 -46.46 -26.20
CA VAL A 15 -13.36 -45.82 -26.98
C VAL A 15 -14.00 -44.73 -27.89
N ARG A 16 -13.39 -43.53 -28.07
CA ARG A 16 -13.56 -42.45 -29.12
C ARG A 16 -15.00 -41.99 -29.51
N ILE A 17 -15.35 -40.69 -29.64
CA ILE A 17 -15.14 -39.67 -30.73
C ILE A 17 -15.86 -38.37 -30.21
N SER A 18 -15.62 -37.09 -30.56
CA SER A 18 -14.75 -36.30 -31.50
C SER A 18 -13.94 -35.23 -30.69
N MET A 19 -13.20 -34.22 -31.17
CA MET A 19 -12.85 -33.59 -32.49
C MET A 19 -13.82 -32.54 -33.12
N PHE A 20 -13.42 -31.25 -33.07
CA PHE A 20 -13.78 -30.07 -33.93
C PHE A 20 -15.28 -29.60 -33.99
N GLU A 21 -15.65 -28.36 -34.38
CA GLU A 21 -14.94 -27.21 -34.99
C GLU A 21 -15.60 -25.81 -34.69
N ARG A 22 -14.82 -24.72 -34.80
CA ARG A 22 -15.10 -23.30 -35.24
C ARG A 22 -16.28 -22.39 -34.76
N GLU A 23 -15.93 -21.12 -34.49
CA GLU A 23 -16.33 -19.81 -35.11
C GLU A 23 -17.81 -19.62 -35.63
N ASP A 24 -18.51 -18.46 -35.59
CA ASP A 24 -18.15 -17.02 -35.42
C ASP A 24 -19.38 -16.12 -34.96
N ARG A 25 -19.14 -14.83 -34.64
CA ARG A 25 -20.03 -13.62 -34.67
C ARG A 25 -21.25 -13.38 -33.74
N ASN A 26 -21.10 -12.38 -32.87
CA ASN A 26 -21.82 -11.07 -32.79
C ASN A 26 -23.34 -10.94 -33.09
N LEU A 27 -24.15 -10.33 -32.19
CA LEU A 27 -24.67 -8.93 -32.27
C LEU A 27 -25.74 -8.53 -31.18
N ILE A 28 -25.44 -7.46 -30.41
CA ILE A 28 -26.23 -6.23 -30.10
C ILE A 28 -27.76 -6.27 -29.69
N ARG A 29 -28.06 -5.59 -28.55
CA ARG A 29 -29.29 -4.83 -28.13
C ARG A 29 -30.49 -5.48 -27.36
N THR A 30 -30.92 -4.73 -26.31
CA THR A 30 -32.28 -4.28 -25.83
C THR A 30 -33.57 -5.01 -26.29
N ASP A 31 -34.68 -5.04 -25.53
CA ASP A 31 -35.23 -4.02 -24.59
C ASP A 31 -36.25 -4.57 -23.54
N ARG A 32 -36.87 -3.66 -22.76
CA ARG A 32 -37.82 -3.81 -21.66
C ARG A 32 -39.27 -4.21 -22.04
N ARG A 33 -40.00 -4.77 -21.06
CA ARG A 33 -41.35 -4.39 -20.55
C ARG A 33 -41.54 -5.06 -19.17
N ALA A 34 -42.08 -4.43 -18.10
CA ALA A 34 -43.44 -3.91 -17.85
C ALA A 34 -44.51 -5.03 -17.87
N THR A 35 -45.50 -5.15 -16.96
CA THR A 35 -46.19 -4.23 -16.01
C THR A 35 -46.47 -4.93 -14.65
N ALA A 36 -46.65 -4.27 -13.48
CA ALA A 36 -47.87 -3.61 -12.93
C ALA A 36 -49.15 -4.53 -12.88
N THR A 37 -50.03 -4.57 -11.85
CA THR A 37 -50.18 -3.77 -10.59
C THR A 37 -51.28 -4.33 -9.64
N LEU A 38 -51.42 -3.74 -8.42
CA LEU A 38 -52.64 -3.61 -7.54
C LEU A 38 -52.99 -4.64 -6.41
N LYS A 39 -53.12 -4.08 -5.18
CA LYS A 39 -54.08 -4.34 -4.05
C LYS A 39 -54.16 -5.73 -3.37
N GLY A 40 -54.44 -5.84 -2.05
CA GLY A 40 -54.51 -4.82 -0.98
C GLY A 40 -55.40 -5.20 0.22
N ALA A 41 -55.13 -4.61 1.41
CA ALA A 41 -55.87 -4.69 2.70
C ALA A 41 -55.76 -6.02 3.52
N ALA A 42 -55.93 -6.06 4.86
CA ALA A 42 -55.75 -5.06 5.94
C ALA A 42 -55.88 -5.72 7.35
N SER A 43 -55.44 -4.99 8.41
CA SER A 43 -55.63 -5.15 9.89
C SER A 43 -54.28 -5.19 10.61
N ILE A 44 -53.76 -4.17 11.33
CA ILE A 44 -54.28 -3.17 12.31
C ILE A 44 -54.30 -3.70 13.76
N GLU A 45 -53.50 -3.03 14.60
CA GLU A 45 -53.80 -2.73 16.00
C GLU A 45 -53.53 -1.22 16.27
N THR A 46 -54.05 -0.71 17.40
CA THR A 46 -54.11 0.73 17.77
C THR A 46 -52.83 1.23 18.43
N SER A 47 -52.21 2.38 18.14
CA SER A 47 -52.68 3.75 17.84
C SER A 47 -53.00 4.60 19.09
N HIS A 48 -52.34 5.77 19.21
CA HIS A 48 -52.82 7.02 19.81
C HIS A 48 -51.83 8.17 19.46
N ILE A 49 -52.34 9.35 19.10
CA ILE A 49 -51.57 10.56 18.71
C ILE A 49 -52.40 11.79 19.10
N PRO A 50 -51.78 12.99 19.23
CA PRO A 50 -52.11 14.01 18.23
C PRO A 50 -50.93 14.86 17.73
N ARG A 51 -50.93 15.15 16.42
CA ARG A 51 -50.19 16.26 15.77
C ARG A 51 -51.20 17.22 15.14
N PRO A 52 -50.86 18.52 14.99
CA PRO A 52 -50.92 19.11 13.63
C PRO A 52 -49.55 19.72 13.19
N ARG A 53 -49.03 19.61 11.95
CA ARG A 53 -49.53 19.99 10.59
C ARG A 53 -49.22 21.49 10.33
N PHE A 54 -48.52 21.93 9.28
CA PHE A 54 -48.71 21.69 7.83
C PHE A 54 -47.41 21.80 6.97
N ARG A 55 -47.42 21.14 5.79
CA ARG A 55 -47.01 21.51 4.37
C ARG A 55 -45.94 22.60 4.11
N SER A 56 -45.20 22.65 2.99
CA SER A 56 -45.39 22.16 1.59
C SER A 56 -44.08 21.54 1.02
N SER A 57 -44.01 20.76 -0.08
CA SER A 57 -44.20 21.08 -1.53
C SER A 57 -43.46 22.35 -2.01
N SER A 58 -42.79 22.40 -3.18
CA SER A 58 -42.65 21.42 -4.29
C SER A 58 -41.51 21.80 -5.26
N SER A 59 -41.25 20.94 -6.26
CA SER A 59 -40.63 21.25 -7.58
C SER A 59 -39.15 21.64 -7.71
N ASP A 60 -38.37 20.63 -8.11
CA ASP A 60 -37.79 20.51 -9.46
C ASP A 60 -36.36 20.94 -9.82
N ARG A 61 -35.80 20.03 -10.64
CA ARG A 61 -34.75 20.16 -11.68
C ARG A 61 -33.27 20.38 -11.29
N ALA A 62 -32.53 19.30 -11.57
CA ALA A 62 -31.29 19.27 -12.36
C ALA A 62 -30.14 20.22 -11.96
N GLY A 63 -29.09 19.65 -11.37
CA GLY A 63 -27.79 20.32 -11.26
C GLY A 63 -26.90 20.13 -12.50
N SER A 64 -25.66 20.60 -12.34
CA SER A 64 -24.46 20.37 -13.18
C SER A 64 -24.06 21.49 -14.16
N LEU A 65 -22.75 21.81 -14.11
CA LEU A 65 -21.91 22.49 -15.11
C LEU A 65 -22.20 23.96 -15.52
N GLY A 66 -21.32 24.87 -15.06
CA GLY A 66 -20.31 25.38 -16.00
C GLY A 66 -20.31 26.85 -16.47
N ARG A 67 -19.69 27.73 -15.67
CA ARG A 67 -18.81 28.87 -16.08
C ARG A 67 -19.37 30.10 -16.86
N LYS A 68 -18.99 31.29 -16.32
CA LYS A 68 -18.65 32.60 -16.94
C LYS A 68 -19.73 33.70 -17.16
N SER A 69 -19.83 34.60 -16.18
CA SER A 69 -19.80 36.09 -16.31
C SER A 69 -19.74 36.68 -14.87
N SER A 70 -18.70 37.41 -14.43
CA SER A 70 -18.43 38.86 -14.64
C SER A 70 -19.61 39.76 -14.23
N PHE A 71 -19.59 40.54 -13.15
CA PHE A 71 -18.53 40.93 -12.18
C PHE A 71 -19.17 41.13 -10.75
N ILE A 72 -18.60 41.71 -9.68
CA ILE A 72 -17.34 42.44 -9.39
C ILE A 72 -17.02 42.39 -7.85
N LYS A 73 -15.74 42.47 -7.45
CA LYS A 73 -15.20 42.66 -6.05
C LYS A 73 -15.55 41.56 -5.01
N THR A 74 -14.70 41.15 -4.06
CA THR A 74 -13.29 41.48 -3.72
C THR A 74 -12.41 40.20 -3.71
N ALA A 75 -11.08 40.35 -3.84
CA ALA A 75 -10.10 39.26 -3.96
C ALA A 75 -9.15 39.19 -2.73
N GLY A 76 -8.34 38.16 -2.49
CA GLY A 76 -8.12 36.90 -3.21
C GLY A 76 -7.03 36.04 -2.52
N LYS A 77 -6.84 34.77 -2.92
CA LYS A 77 -5.86 33.84 -2.30
C LYS A 77 -4.85 33.27 -3.30
N SER A 78 -3.59 33.14 -2.86
CA SER A 78 -2.54 32.17 -3.27
C SER A 78 -2.15 32.03 -4.75
N LEU A 79 -0.84 32.12 -5.07
CA LEU A 79 -0.05 30.96 -5.54
C LEU A 79 1.43 31.30 -5.90
N LEU A 80 2.32 30.37 -5.53
CA LEU A 80 3.55 29.89 -6.22
C LEU A 80 4.48 30.83 -7.04
N ARG A 81 5.78 30.77 -6.65
CA ARG A 81 6.97 30.46 -7.49
C ARG A 81 7.91 31.59 -7.98
N GLN A 82 9.08 31.60 -7.32
CA GLN A 82 10.45 31.86 -7.84
C GLN A 82 11.00 33.29 -8.04
N GLN A 83 12.34 33.33 -7.81
CA GLN A 83 13.38 34.17 -8.40
C GLN A 83 13.73 35.56 -7.82
N THR A 84 14.72 35.49 -6.91
CA THR A 84 15.98 36.27 -6.87
C THR A 84 16.06 37.65 -6.20
N MET A 85 17.23 37.87 -5.59
CA MET A 85 17.84 39.15 -5.15
C MET A 85 17.17 39.91 -4.00
N THR A 86 17.67 39.66 -2.78
CA THR A 86 17.93 40.74 -1.82
C THR A 86 19.04 41.66 -2.38
N PRO A 87 19.03 42.97 -2.08
CA PRO A 87 19.60 43.43 -0.80
C PRO A 87 18.78 44.52 -0.09
N VAL A 88 18.93 44.61 1.24
CA VAL A 88 18.55 45.78 2.03
C VAL A 88 19.67 46.10 3.03
N MET A 89 20.30 47.27 2.86
CA MET A 89 20.96 48.03 3.92
C MET A 89 20.59 49.53 3.71
N PRO A 90 20.50 50.36 4.77
CA PRO A 90 19.71 51.60 4.70
C PRO A 90 20.48 52.85 4.21
N GLU A 91 19.73 53.91 3.94
CA GLU A 91 20.25 55.23 3.55
C GLU A 91 21.04 55.95 4.67
N ARG A 92 22.12 56.65 4.28
CA ARG A 92 22.30 58.13 4.37
C ARG A 92 23.72 58.49 3.90
N SER A 93 24.03 59.68 3.40
CA SER A 93 23.25 60.94 3.29
C SER A 93 23.49 61.60 1.91
N LEU A 94 22.61 62.53 1.52
CA LEU A 94 22.80 63.40 0.36
C LEU A 94 23.93 64.42 0.59
N ILE A 95 24.54 64.91 -0.50
CA ILE A 95 24.43 66.33 -0.96
C ILE A 95 25.22 66.55 -2.28
N LYS A 96 24.49 66.95 -3.35
CA LYS A 96 24.81 67.90 -4.46
C LYS A 96 26.15 67.77 -5.25
N HIS A 97 26.28 68.09 -6.55
CA HIS A 97 25.39 68.74 -7.55
C HIS A 97 25.72 68.26 -8.99
N ASN A 98 24.75 68.36 -9.91
CA ASN A 98 24.82 68.72 -11.35
C ASN A 98 26.01 68.19 -12.22
N ALA A 99 25.82 67.33 -13.24
CA ALA A 99 25.33 67.61 -14.61
C ALA A 99 26.36 68.34 -15.55
N ALA A 100 26.48 68.09 -16.87
CA ALA A 100 25.69 67.26 -17.78
C ALA A 100 26.46 66.77 -19.05
N LEU A 101 25.94 65.70 -19.68
CA LEU A 101 25.84 65.37 -21.13
C LEU A 101 27.00 65.56 -22.17
N THR A 102 26.97 64.64 -23.15
CA THR A 102 27.43 64.71 -24.57
C THR A 102 28.80 64.13 -25.03
N ALA A 103 28.69 63.12 -25.91
CA ALA A 103 29.31 62.98 -27.26
C ALA A 103 30.84 62.91 -27.51
N SER A 104 31.29 61.67 -27.77
CA SER A 104 31.84 61.20 -29.07
C SER A 104 33.29 61.50 -29.55
N SER A 105 33.84 60.49 -30.25
CA SER A 105 34.85 60.53 -31.33
C SER A 105 36.36 60.77 -31.06
N SER A 106 37.08 59.65 -30.85
CA SER A 106 38.42 59.23 -31.36
C SER A 106 39.56 60.19 -31.80
N ARG A 107 40.80 59.74 -31.47
CA ARG A 107 42.08 59.84 -32.25
C ARG A 107 42.69 61.26 -32.42
N LEU A 108 43.86 61.63 -31.87
CA LEU A 108 45.22 61.05 -32.04
C LEU A 108 46.27 61.63 -31.03
N HIS A 109 47.35 60.86 -30.80
CA HIS A 109 48.76 61.20 -30.46
C HIS A 109 49.23 62.31 -29.47
N VAL A 110 50.16 61.85 -28.60
CA VAL A 110 51.43 62.49 -28.15
C VAL A 110 51.37 63.47 -26.95
N PRO A 111 52.38 63.48 -26.04
CA PRO A 111 52.10 63.65 -24.61
C PRO A 111 52.78 64.83 -23.91
N LEU A 112 52.31 65.12 -22.69
CA LEU A 112 53.02 65.91 -21.66
C LEU A 112 53.06 65.15 -20.33
N GLN A 113 54.07 65.46 -19.52
CA GLN A 113 54.41 64.74 -18.28
C GLN A 113 53.68 65.35 -17.07
N MET A 114 53.29 64.52 -16.08
CA MET A 114 53.57 64.82 -14.67
C MET A 114 53.46 63.58 -13.75
N ASN A 115 54.28 63.55 -12.70
CA ASN A 115 54.21 62.75 -11.47
C ASN A 115 53.74 61.29 -11.49
N ARG A 116 54.67 60.37 -11.14
CA ARG A 116 54.49 59.49 -9.97
C ARG A 116 55.77 59.40 -9.14
N SER A 117 55.65 59.66 -7.84
CA SER A 117 56.73 59.53 -6.86
C SER A 117 56.99 58.06 -6.50
N SER A 118 58.10 57.83 -5.80
CA SER A 118 58.49 56.52 -5.27
C SER A 118 57.46 55.93 -4.30
N SER A 119 57.22 54.63 -4.43
CA SER A 119 57.22 53.70 -3.30
C SER A 119 57.78 52.36 -3.76
N ALA A 120 58.47 51.65 -2.88
CA ALA A 120 59.00 50.32 -3.14
C ALA A 120 57.91 49.22 -2.95
N ASP A 121 58.35 47.98 -2.79
CA ASP A 121 57.55 46.86 -2.25
C ASP A 121 56.47 46.24 -3.14
N ARG A 122 56.79 46.03 -4.43
CA ARG A 122 56.25 44.88 -5.22
C ARG A 122 57.31 44.25 -6.14
N ALA A 123 58.33 43.64 -5.55
CA ALA A 123 59.40 42.92 -6.26
C ALA A 123 58.99 41.54 -6.82
N SER A 124 57.78 41.41 -7.37
CA SER A 124 57.24 40.15 -7.91
C SER A 124 56.38 40.29 -9.17
N SER A 125 56.38 41.47 -9.83
CA SER A 125 55.81 41.62 -11.18
C SER A 125 56.93 41.61 -12.23
N SER A 126 57.18 40.45 -12.81
CA SER A 126 58.06 40.21 -13.97
C SER A 126 57.46 40.83 -15.25
N SER A 127 57.31 42.15 -15.26
CA SER A 127 56.82 42.93 -16.39
C SER A 127 57.60 42.62 -17.66
N ALA A 128 56.90 42.29 -18.74
CA ALA A 128 57.47 42.13 -20.08
C ALA A 128 57.95 43.49 -20.65
N LYS A 129 59.04 44.02 -20.09
CA LYS A 129 59.82 45.07 -20.73
C LYS A 129 60.48 44.48 -21.96
N GLY A 130 60.49 45.22 -23.06
CA GLY A 130 61.32 44.89 -24.23
C GLY A 130 62.81 44.78 -23.83
N PRO A 131 63.67 44.24 -24.72
CA PRO A 131 65.06 43.90 -24.40
C PRO A 131 65.72 44.93 -23.49
N ARG A 132 66.13 44.49 -22.29
CA ARG A 132 66.78 45.36 -21.30
C ARG A 132 67.93 46.05 -22.02
N LYS A 133 67.90 47.39 -22.10
CA LYS A 133 68.99 48.13 -22.73
C LYS A 133 70.28 47.80 -22.00
N ASP A 134 71.29 47.39 -22.75
CA ASP A 134 72.61 47.10 -22.20
C ASP A 134 73.11 48.33 -21.44
N THR A 135 73.38 48.16 -20.14
CA THR A 135 73.77 49.26 -19.25
C THR A 135 75.27 49.57 -19.32
N ARG A 136 76.04 48.73 -20.02
CA ARG A 136 77.49 48.89 -20.15
C ARG A 136 77.81 50.00 -21.16
N PRO A 137 78.82 50.85 -20.91
CA PRO A 137 79.19 51.93 -21.80
C PRO A 137 79.99 51.42 -23.02
N LEU A 138 79.41 50.50 -23.79
CA LEU A 138 80.07 49.82 -24.92
C LEU A 138 80.67 50.80 -25.95
N MET A 139 80.10 52.00 -26.10
CA MET A 139 80.57 53.02 -27.05
C MET A 139 81.81 53.81 -26.57
N ASP A 140 82.11 53.82 -25.27
CA ASP A 140 83.29 54.48 -24.73
C ASP A 140 84.59 53.75 -25.13
N LYS A 141 85.62 54.52 -25.48
CA LYS A 141 86.92 54.02 -25.90
C LYS A 141 87.77 53.54 -24.73
N THR A 142 87.59 54.12 -23.53
CA THR A 142 88.30 53.69 -22.31
C THR A 142 87.80 52.32 -21.87
N TYR A 143 86.49 52.15 -21.79
CA TYR A 143 85.82 50.87 -21.51
C TYR A 143 86.10 49.80 -22.58
N GLN A 144 86.12 50.17 -23.88
CA GLN A 144 86.57 49.25 -24.95
C GLN A 144 88.02 48.79 -24.74
N MET A 145 88.95 49.66 -24.33
CA MET A 145 90.33 49.25 -24.09
C MET A 145 90.44 48.31 -22.88
N MET A 146 89.74 48.63 -21.78
CA MET A 146 89.66 47.77 -20.59
C MET A 146 89.12 46.38 -20.93
N LEU A 147 88.06 46.27 -21.73
CA LEU A 147 87.53 44.97 -22.16
C LEU A 147 88.53 44.19 -23.04
N VAL A 148 89.25 44.85 -23.96
CA VAL A 148 90.28 44.17 -24.78
C VAL A 148 91.37 43.59 -23.88
N ASN A 149 91.94 44.40 -22.97
CA ASN A 149 92.97 43.94 -22.03
C ASN A 149 92.46 42.76 -21.18
N LYS A 150 91.25 42.85 -20.61
CA LYS A 150 90.66 41.78 -19.79
C LYS A 150 90.49 40.46 -20.55
N ILE A 151 90.16 40.51 -21.83
CA ILE A 151 90.06 39.31 -22.68
C ILE A 151 91.47 38.78 -22.99
N ASP A 152 92.39 39.66 -23.39
CA ASP A 152 93.77 39.28 -23.71
C ASP A 152 94.46 38.62 -22.51
N ASP A 153 94.27 39.15 -21.30
CA ASP A 153 94.76 38.59 -20.04
C ASP A 153 94.12 37.23 -19.72
N PHE A 154 92.80 37.07 -19.90
CA PHE A 154 92.13 35.78 -19.70
C PHE A 154 92.67 34.67 -20.63
N PHE A 155 92.91 34.99 -21.91
CA PHE A 155 93.48 34.03 -22.86
C PHE A 155 94.97 33.75 -22.59
N ARG A 156 95.72 34.71 -22.01
CA ARG A 156 97.10 34.51 -21.56
C ARG A 156 97.18 33.59 -20.34
N VAL A 157 96.37 33.84 -19.31
CA VAL A 157 96.31 33.02 -18.08
C VAL A 157 95.91 31.57 -18.41
N ASN A 158 94.90 31.39 -19.27
CA ASN A 158 94.45 30.06 -19.70
C ASN A 158 95.34 29.38 -20.76
N GLN A 159 96.54 29.92 -21.03
CA GLN A 159 97.52 29.38 -21.99
C GLN A 159 96.97 29.21 -23.43
N ARG A 160 95.94 29.99 -23.81
CA ARG A 160 95.30 29.99 -25.13
C ARG A 160 95.66 31.20 -26.00
N SER A 161 96.78 31.86 -25.70
CA SER A 161 97.35 32.96 -26.48
C SER A 161 97.48 32.68 -27.99
N ALA A 162 97.57 31.42 -28.41
CA ALA A 162 97.60 31.01 -29.83
C ALA A 162 96.30 31.28 -30.61
N ILE A 163 95.19 31.61 -29.93
CA ILE A 163 93.93 32.06 -30.54
C ILE A 163 93.95 33.60 -30.77
N LEU A 164 94.86 34.32 -30.10
CA LEU A 164 95.05 35.76 -30.30
C LEU A 164 95.93 36.03 -31.53
N ASN A 165 95.98 37.30 -31.98
CA ASN A 165 96.92 37.71 -33.03
C ASN A 165 98.38 37.57 -32.54
N SER A 166 99.37 37.61 -33.44
CA SER A 166 100.79 37.44 -33.09
C SER A 166 101.37 38.49 -32.13
N ASN A 167 100.66 39.60 -31.87
CA ASN A 167 100.98 40.58 -30.82
C ASN A 167 100.41 40.20 -29.43
N GLY A 168 99.70 39.07 -29.34
CA GLY A 168 98.98 38.62 -28.16
C GLY A 168 97.76 39.49 -27.81
N SER A 169 97.08 40.07 -28.80
CA SER A 169 95.86 40.86 -28.58
C SER A 169 94.72 40.49 -29.53
N LEU A 170 93.49 40.60 -29.03
CA LEU A 170 92.22 40.47 -29.77
C LEU A 170 92.06 41.50 -30.89
N LYS A 171 92.81 42.62 -30.84
CA LYS A 171 92.67 43.74 -31.77
C LYS A 171 93.86 43.80 -32.77
N PRO A 172 93.60 43.92 -34.09
CA PRO A 172 92.29 43.93 -34.76
C PRO A 172 91.66 42.52 -34.81
N ILE A 173 90.33 42.44 -34.72
CA ILE A 173 89.64 41.13 -34.75
C ILE A 173 89.43 40.66 -36.20
N THR A 174 89.72 39.39 -36.46
CA THR A 174 89.33 38.73 -37.71
C THR A 174 88.04 37.94 -37.51
N LEU A 175 87.29 37.65 -38.58
CA LEU A 175 86.04 36.89 -38.43
C LEU A 175 86.29 35.45 -37.94
N LYS A 176 87.37 34.82 -38.39
CA LYS A 176 87.82 33.50 -37.91
C LYS A 176 88.10 33.54 -36.40
N MET A 177 88.92 34.49 -35.97
CA MET A 177 89.25 34.72 -34.56
C MET A 177 88.00 34.98 -33.70
N PHE A 178 87.05 35.78 -34.18
CA PHE A 178 85.79 36.02 -33.46
C PHE A 178 85.00 34.73 -33.18
N VAL A 179 84.95 33.82 -34.15
CA VAL A 179 84.29 32.52 -34.03
C VAL A 179 85.07 31.61 -33.08
N GLU A 180 86.40 31.49 -33.23
CA GLU A 180 87.25 30.62 -32.41
C GLU A 180 87.30 31.07 -30.93
N VAL A 181 87.36 32.38 -30.67
CA VAL A 181 87.26 32.96 -29.33
C VAL A 181 85.88 32.70 -28.72
N SER A 182 84.80 32.84 -29.50
CA SER A 182 83.43 32.57 -29.02
C SER A 182 83.19 31.08 -28.75
N ASP A 183 83.70 30.19 -29.60
CA ASP A 183 83.63 28.74 -29.45
C ASP A 183 84.34 28.27 -28.18
N TYR A 184 85.59 28.69 -27.99
CA TYR A 184 86.39 28.32 -26.82
C TYR A 184 85.72 28.74 -25.51
N LEU A 185 85.20 29.97 -25.43
CA LEU A 185 84.51 30.45 -24.22
C LEU A 185 83.16 29.75 -24.01
N LEU A 186 82.40 29.47 -25.07
CA LEU A 186 81.12 28.76 -24.95
C LEU A 186 81.26 27.29 -24.53
N LYS A 187 82.41 26.66 -24.83
CA LYS A 187 82.72 25.29 -24.38
C LYS A 187 82.82 25.14 -22.85
N PHE A 188 83.00 26.22 -22.09
CA PHE A 188 82.87 26.19 -20.61
C PHE A 188 81.42 25.95 -20.13
N PHE A 189 80.40 26.20 -20.96
CA PHE A 189 78.98 26.09 -20.61
C PHE A 189 78.29 24.89 -21.26
N ASP A 190 79.06 23.82 -21.54
CA ASP A 190 78.59 22.57 -22.16
C ASP A 190 77.77 22.79 -23.45
N ALA A 191 78.18 23.81 -24.23
CA ALA A 191 77.57 24.14 -25.51
C ALA A 191 77.81 23.03 -26.54
N LYS A 192 76.88 22.06 -26.60
CA LYS A 192 76.93 20.84 -27.45
C LYS A 192 77.02 21.07 -28.97
N HIS A 193 77.28 22.28 -29.45
CA HIS A 193 77.35 22.62 -30.87
C HIS A 193 78.61 23.46 -31.10
N GLU A 194 79.54 22.96 -31.91
CA GLU A 194 80.75 23.71 -32.26
C GLU A 194 80.41 24.92 -33.13
N LEU A 195 81.00 26.07 -32.79
CA LEU A 195 80.86 27.29 -33.56
C LEU A 195 81.83 27.30 -34.74
N THR A 196 81.28 27.42 -35.93
CA THR A 196 82.02 27.42 -37.20
C THR A 196 81.70 28.68 -38.00
N ILE A 197 82.59 29.02 -38.94
CA ILE A 197 82.42 30.18 -39.83
C ILE A 197 81.13 30.07 -40.68
N ALA A 198 80.57 28.87 -40.83
CA ALA A 198 79.28 28.64 -41.49
C ALA A 198 78.05 28.89 -40.59
N ASN A 199 78.11 28.56 -39.29
CA ASN A 199 76.91 28.54 -38.41
C ASN A 199 76.81 29.72 -37.42
N TYR A 200 77.90 30.46 -37.16
CA TYR A 200 77.97 31.42 -36.04
C TYR A 200 76.89 32.52 -36.04
N VAL A 201 76.42 32.96 -37.22
CA VAL A 201 75.37 33.98 -37.35
C VAL A 201 74.02 33.50 -36.79
N GLU A 202 73.77 32.19 -36.83
CA GLU A 202 72.54 31.56 -36.37
C GLU A 202 72.67 31.00 -34.94
N GLU A 203 73.86 30.48 -34.57
CA GLU A 203 74.07 29.87 -33.26
C GLU A 203 74.41 30.88 -32.15
N ILE A 204 75.25 31.91 -32.40
CA ILE A 204 75.61 32.89 -31.35
C ILE A 204 74.36 33.57 -30.74
N PRO A 205 73.33 34.01 -31.51
CA PRO A 205 72.10 34.55 -30.93
C PRO A 205 71.30 33.54 -30.09
N LYS A 206 71.37 32.23 -30.41
CA LYS A 206 70.73 31.17 -29.62
C LYS A 206 71.50 30.94 -28.32
N CYS A 207 72.83 30.87 -28.36
CA CYS A 207 73.69 30.73 -27.19
C CYS A 207 73.56 31.93 -26.25
N ALA A 208 73.60 33.16 -26.79
CA ALA A 208 73.37 34.38 -26.02
C ALA A 208 71.99 34.40 -25.34
N LYS A 209 70.93 33.92 -26.02
CA LYS A 209 69.60 33.77 -25.41
C LYS A 209 69.57 32.71 -24.30
N LYS A 210 70.20 31.54 -24.51
CA LYS A 210 70.29 30.46 -23.50
C LYS A 210 71.04 30.90 -22.25
N LEU A 211 72.13 31.65 -22.41
CA LEU A 211 72.96 32.17 -21.31
C LEU A 211 72.42 33.49 -20.74
N HIS A 212 71.22 33.93 -21.13
CA HIS A 212 70.58 35.16 -20.64
C HIS A 212 71.42 36.44 -20.79
N TYR A 213 72.21 36.54 -21.87
CA TYR A 213 73.06 37.70 -22.18
C TYR A 213 72.24 39.00 -22.17
N PRO A 214 72.68 40.04 -21.42
CA PRO A 214 71.92 41.29 -21.28
C PRO A 214 71.96 42.19 -22.52
N GLY A 215 72.92 41.99 -23.44
CA GLY A 215 73.07 42.80 -24.65
C GLY A 215 72.27 42.28 -25.84
N THR A 216 72.02 43.15 -26.83
CA THR A 216 71.35 42.77 -28.09
C THR A 216 72.35 42.32 -29.15
N ILE A 217 72.33 41.04 -29.52
CA ILE A 217 73.11 40.51 -30.67
C ILE A 217 72.20 40.39 -31.89
N THR A 218 72.55 41.08 -32.97
CA THR A 218 71.84 41.02 -34.26
C THR A 218 72.67 40.30 -35.32
N LYS A 219 71.99 39.61 -36.26
CA LYS A 219 72.65 38.89 -37.35
C LYS A 219 73.50 39.80 -38.25
N SER A 220 73.11 41.07 -38.40
CA SER A 220 73.91 42.09 -39.10
C SER A 220 75.21 42.37 -38.36
N CYS A 221 75.14 42.65 -37.04
CA CYS A 221 76.32 42.90 -36.21
C CYS A 221 77.34 41.75 -36.26
N LEU A 222 76.88 40.50 -36.27
CA LEU A 222 77.76 39.33 -36.39
C LEU A 222 78.44 39.26 -37.76
N LYS A 223 77.69 39.49 -38.86
CA LYS A 223 78.26 39.52 -40.23
C LYS A 223 79.27 40.65 -40.44
N THR A 224 79.20 41.73 -39.68
CA THR A 224 80.07 42.92 -39.82
C THR A 224 80.96 43.17 -38.60
N ALA A 225 81.38 42.10 -37.91
CA ALA A 225 82.00 42.14 -36.58
C ALA A 225 83.12 43.17 -36.35
N ASN A 226 84.01 43.40 -37.33
CA ASN A 226 85.14 44.34 -37.23
C ASN A 226 84.79 45.80 -37.66
N THR A 227 83.53 46.10 -37.96
CA THR A 227 83.12 47.47 -38.35
C THR A 227 82.91 48.37 -37.13
N MET A 228 83.10 49.68 -37.29
CA MET A 228 83.06 50.68 -36.21
C MET A 228 81.80 50.63 -35.31
N HIS A 229 80.65 50.25 -35.88
CA HIS A 229 79.38 50.16 -35.15
C HIS A 229 79.08 48.77 -34.59
N SER A 230 79.65 47.70 -35.14
CA SER A 230 79.45 46.32 -34.66
C SER A 230 80.48 45.91 -33.60
N TRP A 231 81.72 46.39 -33.74
CA TRP A 231 82.83 46.08 -32.82
C TRP A 231 82.49 46.30 -31.33
N PRO A 232 81.84 47.41 -30.91
CA PRO A 232 81.41 47.60 -29.52
C PRO A 232 80.55 46.46 -28.96
N HIS A 233 79.63 45.92 -29.77
CA HIS A 233 78.71 44.86 -29.35
C HIS A 233 79.35 43.47 -29.42
N VAL A 234 80.25 43.24 -30.37
CA VAL A 234 81.07 42.02 -30.47
C VAL A 234 82.05 41.91 -29.30
N LEU A 235 82.76 43.00 -28.99
CA LEU A 235 83.63 43.07 -27.82
C LEU A 235 82.85 42.92 -26.52
N GLY A 236 81.68 43.57 -26.42
CA GLY A 236 80.75 43.41 -25.29
C GLY A 236 80.24 41.98 -25.10
N TRP A 237 80.12 41.18 -26.16
CA TRP A 237 79.77 39.76 -26.07
C TRP A 237 80.93 38.92 -25.55
N ILE A 238 82.12 39.05 -26.13
CA ILE A 238 83.32 38.29 -25.72
C ILE A 238 83.70 38.62 -24.27
N GLY A 239 83.74 39.91 -23.91
CA GLY A 239 84.10 40.35 -22.56
C GLY A 239 83.11 39.84 -21.50
N TRP A 240 81.83 39.73 -21.86
CA TRP A 240 80.82 39.12 -20.98
C TRP A 240 80.97 37.60 -20.87
N LEU A 241 81.32 36.90 -21.96
CA LEU A 241 81.63 35.47 -21.88
C LEU A 241 82.84 35.20 -20.97
N VAL A 242 83.91 36.01 -21.06
CA VAL A 242 85.05 35.95 -20.14
C VAL A 242 84.61 36.16 -18.68
N GLU A 243 83.78 37.16 -18.42
CA GLU A 243 83.20 37.41 -17.09
C GLU A 243 82.35 36.23 -16.58
N ALA A 244 81.56 35.61 -17.47
CA ALA A 244 80.76 34.45 -17.13
C ALA A 244 81.63 33.22 -16.84
N CYS A 245 82.74 33.00 -17.57
CA CYS A 245 83.69 31.91 -17.28
C CYS A 245 84.34 32.08 -15.91
N GLN A 246 84.83 33.29 -15.59
CA GLN A 246 85.41 33.61 -14.29
C GLN A 246 84.39 33.41 -13.15
N MET A 247 83.13 33.84 -13.34
CA MET A 247 82.07 33.62 -12.36
C MET A 247 81.67 32.15 -12.22
N ARG A 248 81.74 31.35 -13.30
CA ARG A 248 81.54 29.90 -13.26
C ARG A 248 82.60 29.23 -12.41
N GLU A 249 83.87 29.52 -12.62
CA GLU A 249 85.00 28.95 -11.85
C GLU A 249 84.82 29.23 -10.35
N ILE A 250 84.62 30.51 -9.99
CA ILE A 250 84.35 30.92 -8.60
C ILE A 250 83.13 30.18 -8.01
N ALA A 251 82.06 29.99 -8.79
CA ALA A 251 80.86 29.30 -8.33
C ALA A 251 81.08 27.79 -8.10
N PHE A 252 81.90 27.12 -8.92
CA PHE A 252 82.25 25.70 -8.70
C PHE A 252 83.10 25.52 -7.44
N ASP A 253 84.04 26.42 -7.18
CA ASP A 253 84.88 26.38 -5.97
C ASP A 253 84.10 26.80 -4.70
N THR A 254 83.15 27.74 -4.83
CA THR A 254 82.36 28.25 -3.69
C THR A 254 81.22 27.31 -3.31
N TYR A 255 80.52 26.71 -4.28
CA TYR A 255 79.33 25.88 -4.03
C TYR A 255 79.62 24.37 -4.18
N THR A 256 80.78 23.92 -3.68
CA THR A 256 81.00 22.48 -3.46
C THR A 256 79.96 21.94 -2.48
N LEU A 257 79.72 20.62 -2.51
CA LEU A 257 78.86 19.98 -1.51
C LEU A 257 79.33 20.24 -0.07
N LYS A 258 80.63 20.52 0.18
CA LYS A 258 81.20 20.82 1.51
C LYS A 258 80.93 22.25 1.99
N THR A 259 80.67 23.18 1.08
CA THR A 259 80.52 24.62 1.34
C THR A 259 79.14 25.17 0.96
N LEU A 260 78.23 24.28 0.54
CA LEU A 260 76.85 24.62 0.21
C LEU A 260 76.12 25.16 1.47
N PRO A 261 75.49 26.35 1.41
CA PRO A 261 74.81 26.92 2.56
C PRO A 261 73.56 26.10 2.91
N PHE A 262 73.47 25.68 4.17
CA PHE A 262 72.30 24.99 4.73
C PHE A 262 71.25 25.99 5.25
N MET A 263 70.00 25.56 5.39
CA MET A 263 68.90 26.36 5.94
C MET A 263 68.30 25.66 7.16
N GLY A 264 68.90 25.92 8.32
CA GLY A 264 68.59 25.33 9.61
C GLY A 264 69.72 25.62 10.60
N THR A 265 69.90 24.79 11.61
CA THR A 265 71.07 24.83 12.50
C THR A 265 72.31 24.20 11.85
N ASP A 266 73.49 24.55 12.35
CA ASP A 266 74.75 23.94 11.92
C ASP A 266 74.82 22.43 12.25
N GLN A 267 74.08 21.96 13.26
CA GLN A 267 74.02 20.54 13.61
C GLN A 267 73.15 19.76 12.63
N GLU A 268 71.93 20.21 12.34
CA GLU A 268 71.07 19.63 11.30
C GLU A 268 71.80 19.64 9.93
N GLY A 269 72.50 20.74 9.62
CA GLY A 269 73.30 20.88 8.41
C GLY A 269 74.49 19.94 8.33
N GLN A 270 75.01 19.45 9.46
CA GLN A 270 76.03 18.41 9.52
C GLN A 270 75.42 17.00 9.43
N SER A 271 74.32 16.73 10.13
CA SER A 271 73.65 15.42 10.10
C SER A 271 73.04 15.13 8.72
N SER A 272 72.26 16.04 8.12
CA SER A 272 71.74 15.86 6.75
C SER A 272 72.85 15.86 5.69
N ARG A 273 74.02 16.45 5.98
CA ARG A 273 75.23 16.27 5.16
C ARG A 273 75.75 14.84 5.24
N ALA A 274 75.86 14.28 6.45
CA ALA A 274 76.41 12.96 6.68
C ALA A 274 75.49 11.90 6.06
N GLU A 275 74.19 12.03 6.28
CA GLU A 275 73.11 11.28 5.63
C GLU A 275 73.24 11.33 4.09
N PHE A 276 73.27 12.52 3.49
CA PHE A 276 73.36 12.65 2.03
C PHE A 276 74.67 12.10 1.46
N LEU A 277 75.79 12.19 2.19
CA LEU A 277 77.05 11.58 1.76
C LEU A 277 77.01 10.05 1.86
N ALA A 278 76.52 9.51 2.97
CA ALA A 278 76.36 8.07 3.17
C ALA A 278 75.41 7.48 2.12
N LEU A 279 74.22 8.07 1.92
CA LEU A 279 73.28 7.64 0.88
C LEU A 279 73.86 7.74 -0.54
N LEU A 280 74.65 8.77 -0.85
CA LEU A 280 75.33 8.90 -2.14
C LEU A 280 76.46 7.88 -2.33
N GLU A 281 77.02 7.32 -1.26
CA GLU A 281 78.05 6.29 -1.28
C GLU A 281 77.44 4.88 -1.29
N CYS A 282 76.42 4.60 -0.47
CA CYS A 282 75.56 3.42 -0.59
C CYS A 282 74.99 3.31 -2.01
N TYR A 283 74.49 4.40 -2.61
CA TYR A 283 73.98 4.38 -3.99
C TYR A 283 75.07 4.04 -5.02
N LYS A 284 76.36 4.39 -4.80
CA LYS A 284 77.44 3.92 -5.69
C LYS A 284 77.69 2.44 -5.51
N LEU A 285 77.85 1.99 -4.26
CA LEU A 285 78.06 0.57 -3.92
C LEU A 285 76.93 -0.31 -4.47
N TRP A 286 75.68 0.18 -4.42
CA TRP A 286 74.51 -0.46 -5.02
C TRP A 286 74.59 -0.53 -6.56
N ASN A 287 75.02 0.54 -7.25
CA ASN A 287 75.25 0.51 -8.71
C ASN A 287 76.46 -0.36 -9.10
N ASP A 288 77.42 -0.56 -8.19
CA ASP A 288 78.58 -1.43 -8.33
C ASP A 288 78.28 -2.89 -7.85
N GLU A 289 77.01 -3.22 -7.56
CA GLU A 289 76.49 -4.52 -7.07
C GLU A 289 77.11 -5.03 -5.74
N LYS A 290 77.62 -4.12 -4.90
CA LYS A 290 78.36 -4.41 -3.66
C LYS A 290 77.52 -4.39 -2.37
N HIS A 291 76.55 -5.28 -2.26
CA HIS A 291 75.58 -5.24 -1.16
C HIS A 291 76.17 -5.50 0.25
N GLU A 292 77.31 -6.19 0.38
CA GLU A 292 77.99 -6.34 1.68
C GLU A 292 78.66 -5.03 2.14
N GLU A 293 79.41 -4.36 1.25
CA GLU A 293 80.01 -3.05 1.55
C GLU A 293 78.94 -1.97 1.78
N GLU A 294 77.79 -2.07 1.09
CA GLU A 294 76.60 -1.22 1.27
C GLU A 294 75.98 -1.39 2.67
N ALA A 295 75.77 -2.63 3.11
CA ALA A 295 75.22 -2.95 4.43
C ALA A 295 76.17 -2.51 5.56
N ASP A 296 77.46 -2.83 5.44
CA ASP A 296 78.49 -2.40 6.40
C ASP A 296 78.56 -0.87 6.52
N LEU A 297 78.35 -0.14 5.41
CA LEU A 297 78.35 1.33 5.41
C LEU A 297 77.12 1.91 6.09
N LEU A 298 75.94 1.33 5.83
CA LEU A 298 74.69 1.74 6.48
C LEU A 298 74.72 1.46 7.99
N GLU A 299 75.21 0.30 8.41
CA GLU A 299 75.35 -0.08 9.81
C GLU A 299 76.31 0.88 10.55
N ARG A 300 77.48 1.19 9.97
CA ARG A 300 78.40 2.22 10.51
C ARG A 300 77.75 3.59 10.63
N TYR A 301 76.98 4.02 9.62
CA TYR A 301 76.25 5.29 9.67
C TYR A 301 75.19 5.30 10.80
N LEU A 302 74.47 4.19 10.99
CA LEU A 302 73.49 4.07 12.09
C LEU A 302 74.18 4.11 13.46
N GLN A 303 75.33 3.45 13.62
CA GLN A 303 76.14 3.52 14.85
C GLN A 303 76.65 4.95 15.11
N ASP A 304 77.17 5.64 14.08
CA ASP A 304 77.57 7.06 14.18
C ASP A 304 76.40 7.98 14.56
N VAL A 305 75.17 7.67 14.14
CA VAL A 305 73.95 8.41 14.51
C VAL A 305 73.53 8.12 15.95
N LEU A 306 73.58 6.87 16.41
CA LEU A 306 73.30 6.50 17.81
C LEU A 306 74.28 7.20 18.77
N ILE A 307 75.57 7.21 18.42
CA ILE A 307 76.63 7.92 19.16
C ILE A 307 76.37 9.43 19.18
N GLN A 308 75.94 10.03 18.06
CA GLN A 308 75.56 11.46 18.01
C GLN A 308 74.33 11.79 18.86
N GLN A 309 73.40 10.85 19.03
CA GLN A 309 72.21 11.00 19.87
C GLN A 309 72.48 10.68 21.35
N GLY A 310 73.64 10.11 21.68
CA GLY A 310 74.02 9.76 23.05
C GLY A 310 73.34 8.50 23.60
N ILE A 311 72.77 7.67 22.73
CA ILE A 311 72.12 6.40 23.08
C ILE A 311 73.21 5.34 23.28
N THR A 312 73.20 4.63 24.41
CA THR A 312 74.17 3.54 24.67
C THR A 312 73.60 2.17 24.33
N GLU A 313 74.46 1.15 24.24
CA GLU A 313 74.02 -0.23 24.03
C GLU A 313 73.20 -0.74 25.22
N GLU A 314 73.48 -0.26 26.44
CA GLU A 314 72.67 -0.54 27.63
C GLU A 314 71.24 0.01 27.52
N ASP A 315 71.04 1.20 26.93
CA ASP A 315 69.69 1.74 26.66
C ASP A 315 68.93 0.84 25.66
N ILE A 316 69.62 0.38 24.61
CA ILE A 316 69.08 -0.53 23.59
C ILE A 316 68.71 -1.89 24.20
N ILE A 317 69.56 -2.45 25.06
CA ILE A 317 69.31 -3.70 25.79
C ILE A 317 68.14 -3.55 26.76
N GLN A 318 68.06 -2.44 27.50
CA GLN A 318 66.97 -2.17 28.43
C GLN A 318 65.63 -2.02 27.70
N ALA A 319 65.57 -1.26 26.59
CA ALA A 319 64.36 -1.12 25.78
C ALA A 319 63.89 -2.45 25.17
N ARG A 320 64.83 -3.32 24.74
CA ARG A 320 64.51 -4.68 24.28
C ARG A 320 63.92 -5.54 25.40
N LYS A 321 64.46 -5.43 26.62
CA LYS A 321 63.98 -6.16 27.80
C LYS A 321 62.60 -5.69 28.28
N GLU A 322 62.35 -4.39 28.26
CA GLU A 322 61.03 -3.82 28.57
C GLU A 322 59.96 -4.29 27.57
N LEU A 323 60.31 -4.33 26.27
CA LEU A 323 59.45 -4.89 25.22
C LEU A 323 59.15 -6.39 25.42
N GLU A 324 60.12 -7.19 25.87
CA GLU A 324 59.90 -8.61 26.19
C GLU A 324 58.99 -8.77 27.43
N GLU A 325 59.20 -7.96 28.47
CA GLU A 325 58.32 -7.96 29.65
C GLU A 325 56.88 -7.53 29.32
N ASP A 326 56.68 -6.51 28.49
CA ASP A 326 55.35 -6.01 28.13
C ASP A 326 54.61 -6.93 27.15
N THR A 327 55.32 -7.60 26.23
CA THR A 327 54.69 -8.62 25.36
C THR A 327 54.24 -9.85 26.16
N LEU A 328 54.98 -10.24 27.20
CA LEU A 328 54.55 -11.27 28.15
C LEU A 328 53.31 -10.84 28.96
N LYS A 329 53.28 -9.61 29.48
CA LYS A 329 52.10 -9.05 30.18
C LYS A 329 50.86 -9.04 29.28
N LEU A 330 51.03 -8.64 28.01
CA LEU A 330 49.96 -8.62 27.02
C LEU A 330 49.41 -10.04 26.75
N HIS A 331 50.27 -11.04 26.58
CA HIS A 331 49.84 -12.43 26.38
C HIS A 331 48.99 -12.94 27.56
N MET A 332 49.43 -12.69 28.80
CA MET A 332 48.66 -13.06 29.99
C MET A 332 47.28 -12.39 30.01
N MET A 333 47.20 -11.09 29.72
CA MET A 333 45.92 -10.38 29.63
C MET A 333 45.03 -10.91 28.50
N GLU A 334 45.58 -11.34 27.37
CA GLU A 334 44.78 -11.99 26.34
C GLU A 334 44.21 -13.35 26.81
N GLU A 335 44.97 -14.14 27.56
CA GLU A 335 44.50 -15.42 28.12
C GLU A 335 43.39 -15.21 29.17
N GLU A 336 43.54 -14.23 30.05
CA GLU A 336 42.48 -13.83 30.99
C GLU A 336 41.21 -13.36 30.27
N ASN A 337 41.33 -12.54 29.22
CA ASN A 337 40.19 -12.11 28.41
C ASN A 337 39.50 -13.27 27.70
N LYS A 338 40.25 -14.24 27.15
CA LYS A 338 39.69 -15.47 26.54
C LYS A 338 38.86 -16.27 27.56
N GLU A 339 39.34 -16.41 28.79
CA GLU A 339 38.59 -17.08 29.87
C GLU A 339 37.33 -16.31 30.29
N VAL A 340 37.37 -14.97 30.28
CA VAL A 340 36.20 -14.11 30.53
C VAL A 340 35.16 -14.24 29.42
N ASP A 341 35.55 -14.23 28.15
CA ASP A 341 34.64 -14.41 27.01
C ASP A 341 33.96 -15.79 27.03
N GLU A 342 34.70 -16.86 27.37
CA GLU A 342 34.09 -18.19 27.57
C GLU A 342 33.04 -18.19 28.69
N LYS A 343 33.33 -17.54 29.84
CA LYS A 343 32.38 -17.38 30.95
C LYS A 343 31.14 -16.59 30.49
N VAL A 344 31.33 -15.52 29.72
CA VAL A 344 30.24 -14.71 29.14
C VAL A 344 29.38 -15.54 28.18
N GLU A 345 29.96 -16.35 27.30
CA GLU A 345 29.19 -17.23 26.40
C GLU A 345 28.51 -18.40 27.11
N GLN A 346 29.05 -18.89 28.23
CA GLN A 346 28.32 -19.81 29.10
C GLN A 346 27.11 -19.13 29.77
N LEU A 347 27.24 -17.88 30.20
CA LEU A 347 26.15 -17.11 30.81
C LEU A 347 25.07 -16.72 29.79
N LYS A 348 25.43 -16.27 28.58
CA LYS A 348 24.50 -16.02 27.46
C LYS A 348 23.66 -17.25 27.14
N ARG A 349 24.28 -18.43 27.01
CA ARG A 349 23.58 -19.71 26.78
C ARG A 349 22.62 -20.08 27.93
N LYS A 350 23.02 -19.87 29.19
CA LYS A 350 22.15 -20.06 30.36
C LYS A 350 20.95 -19.10 30.34
N LEU A 351 21.16 -17.82 30.01
CA LEU A 351 20.13 -16.79 29.94
C LEU A 351 19.07 -17.13 28.87
N VAL A 352 19.49 -17.52 27.66
CA VAL A 352 18.56 -17.94 26.59
C VAL A 352 17.76 -19.19 27.01
N SER A 353 18.39 -20.16 27.69
CA SER A 353 17.68 -21.33 28.24
C SER A 353 16.64 -20.95 29.30
N LEU A 354 16.92 -19.94 30.13
CA LEU A 354 15.99 -19.44 31.14
C LEU A 354 14.83 -18.66 30.50
N GLN A 355 15.09 -17.79 29.53
CA GLN A 355 14.04 -17.07 28.79
C GLN A 355 13.10 -18.02 28.03
N ALA A 356 13.65 -19.09 27.43
CA ALA A 356 12.82 -20.12 26.80
C ALA A 356 11.91 -20.83 27.83
N LYS A 357 12.44 -21.15 29.02
CA LYS A 357 11.65 -21.74 30.12
C LYS A 357 10.57 -20.78 30.60
N GLU A 358 10.92 -19.51 30.84
CA GLU A 358 9.99 -18.45 31.22
C GLU A 358 8.84 -18.30 30.21
N ALA A 359 9.15 -18.25 28.91
CA ALA A 359 8.13 -18.18 27.86
C ALA A 359 7.16 -19.38 27.89
N THR A 360 7.67 -20.60 28.11
CA THR A 360 6.80 -21.79 28.27
C THR A 360 5.98 -21.73 29.57
N GLN A 361 6.54 -21.20 30.66
CA GLN A 361 5.81 -21.02 31.92
C GLN A 361 4.71 -19.98 31.79
N LEU A 362 4.97 -18.83 31.16
CA LEU A 362 3.98 -17.79 30.88
C LEU A 362 2.85 -18.30 29.96
N SER A 363 3.17 -19.12 28.95
CA SER A 363 2.16 -19.80 28.13
C SER A 363 1.29 -20.75 28.96
N ASN A 364 1.91 -21.59 29.78
CA ASN A 364 1.21 -22.51 30.69
C ASN A 364 0.37 -21.80 31.77
N ILE A 365 0.78 -20.60 32.20
CA ILE A 365 0.01 -19.76 33.13
C ILE A 365 -1.23 -19.20 32.42
N LYS A 366 -1.08 -18.64 31.21
CA LYS A 366 -2.23 -18.13 30.42
C LYS A 366 -3.28 -19.20 30.15
N ALA A 367 -2.85 -20.39 29.70
CA ALA A 367 -3.76 -21.52 29.47
C ALA A 367 -4.50 -21.95 30.77
N LYS A 368 -3.82 -21.93 31.92
CA LYS A 368 -4.46 -22.18 33.22
C LYS A 368 -5.41 -21.06 33.64
N GLU A 369 -5.09 -19.80 33.39
CA GLU A 369 -6.01 -18.69 33.65
C GLU A 369 -7.27 -18.76 32.78
N GLU A 370 -7.12 -19.13 31.50
CA GLU A 370 -8.24 -19.31 30.57
C GLU A 370 -9.16 -20.44 31.03
N TYR A 371 -8.60 -21.60 31.39
CA TYR A 371 -9.34 -22.70 32.00
C TYR A 371 -10.01 -22.30 33.34
N ILE A 372 -9.33 -21.53 34.20
CA ILE A 372 -9.93 -21.02 35.45
C ILE A 372 -11.07 -20.02 35.14
N LYS A 373 -10.94 -19.19 34.10
CA LYS A 373 -12.01 -18.27 33.66
C LYS A 373 -13.24 -19.07 33.19
N GLU A 374 -13.03 -20.10 32.37
CA GLU A 374 -14.07 -21.03 31.88
C GLU A 374 -14.80 -21.74 33.01
N ILE A 375 -14.07 -22.44 33.90
CA ILE A 375 -14.64 -23.11 35.08
C ILE A 375 -15.32 -22.10 36.03
N SER A 376 -14.84 -20.85 36.11
CA SER A 376 -15.53 -19.81 36.89
C SER A 376 -16.83 -19.34 36.26
N ALA A 377 -16.96 -19.40 34.93
CA ALA A 377 -18.17 -19.06 34.19
C ALA A 377 -19.20 -20.21 34.29
N GLU A 378 -18.77 -21.46 34.10
CA GLU A 378 -19.58 -22.66 34.34
C GLU A 378 -20.10 -22.68 35.79
N LYS A 379 -19.24 -22.45 36.78
CA LYS A 379 -19.64 -22.39 38.19
C LYS A 379 -20.62 -21.23 38.49
N LYS A 380 -20.53 -20.10 37.78
CA LYS A 380 -21.52 -19.01 37.90
C LYS A 380 -22.87 -19.42 37.31
N GLN A 381 -22.87 -20.04 36.13
CA GLN A 381 -24.06 -20.55 35.46
C GLN A 381 -24.75 -21.61 36.33
N LEU A 382 -24.04 -22.67 36.72
CA LEU A 382 -24.58 -23.74 37.55
C LEU A 382 -25.10 -23.24 38.91
N ASN A 383 -24.48 -22.20 39.50
CA ASN A 383 -24.99 -21.56 40.72
C ASN A 383 -26.28 -20.76 40.46
N ALA A 384 -26.44 -20.12 39.30
CA ALA A 384 -27.70 -19.50 38.90
C ALA A 384 -28.81 -20.56 38.67
N ASP A 385 -28.45 -21.68 38.06
CA ASP A 385 -29.38 -22.80 37.82
C ASP A 385 -29.77 -23.52 39.12
N CYS A 386 -28.83 -23.72 40.05
CA CYS A 386 -29.13 -24.19 41.40
C CYS A 386 -30.01 -23.21 42.18
N LYS A 387 -29.80 -21.90 42.05
CA LYS A 387 -30.66 -20.88 42.69
C LYS A 387 -32.07 -20.91 42.14
N THR A 388 -32.24 -20.88 40.82
CA THR A 388 -33.59 -20.93 40.21
C THR A 388 -34.30 -22.25 40.52
N SER A 389 -33.57 -23.37 40.58
CA SER A 389 -34.10 -24.66 41.04
C SER A 389 -34.49 -24.64 42.53
N ASN A 390 -33.70 -24.00 43.39
CA ASN A 390 -34.03 -23.84 44.81
C ASN A 390 -35.24 -22.92 45.02
N ASP A 391 -35.35 -21.83 44.25
CA ASP A 391 -36.52 -20.93 44.28
C ASP A 391 -37.79 -21.65 43.80
N GLN A 392 -37.67 -22.56 42.83
CA GLN A 392 -38.77 -23.45 42.42
C GLN A 392 -39.14 -24.45 43.51
N LEU A 393 -38.15 -25.09 44.15
CA LEU A 393 -38.38 -26.00 45.29
C LEU A 393 -39.02 -25.26 46.48
N GLN A 394 -38.60 -24.03 46.77
CA GLN A 394 -39.20 -23.23 47.85
C GLN A 394 -40.65 -22.85 47.54
N LYS A 395 -40.97 -22.47 46.29
CA LYS A 395 -42.36 -22.24 45.84
C LYS A 395 -43.18 -23.52 45.95
N GLY A 396 -42.68 -24.63 45.42
CA GLY A 396 -43.32 -25.95 45.50
C GLY A 396 -43.51 -26.44 46.93
N ASN A 397 -42.59 -26.15 47.86
CA ASN A 397 -42.74 -26.50 49.27
C ASN A 397 -43.75 -25.59 50.00
N VAL A 398 -43.83 -24.30 49.64
CA VAL A 398 -44.89 -23.40 50.13
C VAL A 398 -46.26 -23.83 49.59
N GLU A 399 -46.35 -24.31 48.35
CA GLU A 399 -47.56 -24.91 47.78
C GLU A 399 -47.91 -26.25 48.43
N TYR A 400 -46.90 -27.09 48.74
CA TYR A 400 -47.07 -28.33 49.47
C TYR A 400 -47.57 -28.10 50.90
N GLU A 401 -46.99 -27.17 51.67
CA GLU A 401 -47.47 -26.84 53.01
C GLU A 401 -48.87 -26.20 52.99
N LYS A 402 -49.19 -25.37 51.99
CA LYS A 402 -50.57 -24.90 51.75
C LYS A 402 -51.52 -26.06 51.45
N LEU A 403 -51.10 -27.05 50.66
CA LEU A 403 -51.92 -28.21 50.33
C LEU A 403 -52.09 -29.14 51.54
N VAL A 404 -51.03 -29.39 52.31
CA VAL A 404 -51.04 -30.20 53.54
C VAL A 404 -51.88 -29.55 54.64
N SER A 405 -51.76 -28.24 54.85
CA SER A 405 -52.65 -27.51 55.77
C SER A 405 -54.10 -27.49 55.29
N THR A 406 -54.34 -27.33 53.98
CA THR A 406 -55.69 -27.47 53.40
C THR A 406 -56.25 -28.87 53.60
N VAL A 407 -55.47 -29.94 53.43
CA VAL A 407 -55.89 -31.34 53.64
C VAL A 407 -56.09 -31.66 55.12
N LYS A 408 -55.26 -31.13 56.04
CA LYS A 408 -55.48 -31.24 57.49
C LYS A 408 -56.74 -30.50 57.95
N ASN A 409 -57.10 -29.42 57.27
CA ASN A 409 -58.29 -28.60 57.56
C ASN A 409 -59.51 -28.99 56.71
N GLN A 410 -59.43 -30.05 55.89
CA GLN A 410 -60.59 -30.57 55.15
C GLN A 410 -61.52 -31.31 56.10
N PRO A 411 -62.83 -31.00 56.14
CA PRO A 411 -63.80 -31.63 57.06
C PRO A 411 -64.24 -33.03 56.60
N MET A 412 -63.39 -33.74 55.85
CA MET A 412 -63.71 -34.99 55.15
C MET A 412 -62.43 -35.77 54.84
N SER A 413 -62.37 -37.02 55.28
CA SER A 413 -61.27 -37.95 55.04
C SER A 413 -61.15 -38.36 53.57
N LYS A 414 -59.95 -38.79 53.12
CA LYS A 414 -59.75 -39.34 51.76
C LYS A 414 -60.71 -40.50 51.46
N ALA A 415 -60.96 -41.37 52.44
CA ALA A 415 -61.90 -42.49 52.30
C ALA A 415 -63.36 -42.03 52.17
N GLU A 416 -63.74 -40.94 52.85
CA GLU A 416 -65.08 -40.34 52.76
C GLU A 416 -65.25 -39.60 51.43
N LYS A 417 -64.20 -38.91 50.96
CA LYS A 417 -64.15 -38.34 49.60
C LYS A 417 -64.24 -39.42 48.53
N GLU A 418 -63.58 -40.57 48.69
CA GLU A 418 -63.68 -41.68 47.73
C GLU A 418 -65.06 -42.35 47.75
N ASN A 419 -65.69 -42.48 48.93
CA ASN A 419 -67.08 -42.94 49.07
C ASN A 419 -68.07 -41.95 48.43
N ILE A 420 -67.88 -40.64 48.65
CA ILE A 420 -68.71 -39.59 48.04
C ILE A 420 -68.46 -39.48 46.53
N LEU A 421 -67.22 -39.59 46.05
CA LEU A 421 -66.93 -39.67 44.61
C LEU A 421 -67.56 -40.91 43.99
N LYS A 422 -67.51 -42.08 44.65
CA LYS A 422 -68.20 -43.28 44.18
C LYS A 422 -69.70 -43.05 44.08
N LYS A 423 -70.33 -42.46 45.09
CA LYS A 423 -71.76 -42.07 45.06
C LYS A 423 -72.06 -41.01 44.00
N CYS A 424 -71.18 -40.04 43.78
CA CYS A 424 -71.33 -39.05 42.71
C CYS A 424 -71.18 -39.69 41.32
N SER A 425 -70.31 -40.69 41.13
CA SER A 425 -70.22 -41.47 39.90
C SER A 425 -71.40 -42.43 39.72
N GLU A 426 -71.94 -43.01 40.79
CA GLU A 426 -73.19 -43.78 40.76
C GLU A 426 -74.37 -42.87 40.36
N ILE A 427 -74.50 -41.69 40.98
CA ILE A 427 -75.50 -40.67 40.61
C ILE A 427 -75.26 -40.13 39.20
N GLN A 428 -74.02 -39.90 38.77
CA GLN A 428 -73.71 -39.41 37.43
C GLN A 428 -73.96 -40.49 36.37
N ASN A 429 -73.78 -41.77 36.69
CA ASN A 429 -74.20 -42.87 35.83
C ASN A 429 -75.73 -42.94 35.74
N TYR A 430 -76.45 -42.81 36.85
CA TYR A 430 -77.92 -42.70 36.82
C TYR A 430 -78.38 -41.47 36.02
N MET A 431 -77.74 -40.31 36.17
CA MET A 431 -78.00 -39.14 35.35
C MET A 431 -77.73 -39.43 33.87
N HIS A 432 -76.62 -40.08 33.52
CA HIS A 432 -76.34 -40.44 32.13
C HIS A 432 -77.33 -41.49 31.58
N GLU A 433 -77.82 -42.43 32.40
CA GLU A 433 -78.91 -43.34 32.04
C GLU A 433 -80.22 -42.58 31.82
N PHE A 434 -80.57 -41.61 32.68
CA PHE A 434 -81.73 -40.74 32.49
C PHE A 434 -81.58 -39.82 31.26
N ASP A 435 -80.40 -39.23 31.02
CA ASP A 435 -80.09 -38.41 29.83
C ASP A 435 -80.16 -39.27 28.56
N LYS A 436 -79.71 -40.52 28.63
CA LYS A 436 -79.82 -41.49 27.52
C LYS A 436 -81.27 -41.90 27.28
N HIS A 437 -82.09 -42.06 28.33
CA HIS A 437 -83.52 -42.30 28.21
C HIS A 437 -84.27 -41.06 27.70
N LEU A 438 -83.87 -39.84 28.09
CA LEU A 438 -84.37 -38.60 27.52
C LEU A 438 -83.99 -38.48 26.05
N GLU A 439 -82.76 -38.80 25.66
CA GLU A 439 -82.34 -38.92 24.25
C GLU A 439 -83.16 -39.98 23.49
N GLU A 440 -83.52 -41.11 24.12
CA GLU A 440 -84.37 -42.14 23.53
C GLU A 440 -85.81 -41.67 23.35
N TYR A 441 -86.38 -40.96 24.35
CA TYR A 441 -87.69 -40.31 24.24
C TYR A 441 -87.70 -39.14 23.24
N GLU A 442 -86.65 -38.33 23.15
CA GLU A 442 -86.50 -37.28 22.14
C GLU A 442 -86.40 -37.87 20.73
N LYS A 443 -85.67 -38.97 20.55
CA LYS A 443 -85.64 -39.71 19.27
C LYS A 443 -87.00 -40.30 18.95
N GLU A 444 -87.69 -40.90 19.92
CA GLU A 444 -89.05 -41.43 19.71
C GLU A 444 -90.03 -40.31 19.32
N LEU A 445 -90.04 -39.20 20.08
CA LEU A 445 -90.86 -38.02 19.83
C LEU A 445 -90.53 -37.38 18.49
N TYR A 446 -89.26 -37.28 18.10
CA TYR A 446 -88.85 -36.84 16.76
C TYR A 446 -89.31 -37.80 15.66
N THR A 447 -89.32 -39.12 15.89
CA THR A 447 -89.98 -40.04 14.92
C THR A 447 -91.49 -39.86 14.90
N LEU A 448 -92.10 -39.49 16.02
CA LEU A 448 -93.53 -39.21 16.13
C LEU A 448 -93.89 -37.93 15.38
N ASP A 449 -93.08 -36.88 15.50
CA ASP A 449 -93.19 -35.63 14.74
C ASP A 449 -92.95 -35.85 13.25
N ILE A 450 -91.99 -36.68 12.84
CA ILE A 450 -91.83 -37.06 11.42
C ILE A 450 -93.07 -37.81 10.93
N LYS A 451 -93.60 -38.78 11.70
CA LYS A 451 -94.84 -39.49 11.35
C LYS A 451 -96.01 -38.51 11.26
N PHE A 452 -96.20 -37.64 12.24
CA PHE A 452 -97.26 -36.63 12.31
C PHE A 452 -97.17 -35.60 11.18
N ALA A 453 -95.98 -35.10 10.87
CA ALA A 453 -95.74 -34.23 9.71
C ALA A 453 -96.03 -34.95 8.39
N SER A 454 -95.69 -36.25 8.28
CA SER A 454 -96.02 -37.06 7.09
C SER A 454 -97.52 -37.30 6.95
N PHE A 455 -98.23 -37.58 8.05
CA PHE A 455 -99.69 -37.69 8.09
C PHE A 455 -100.36 -36.36 7.74
N ASN A 456 -99.91 -35.24 8.33
CA ASN A 456 -100.43 -33.92 8.03
C ASN A 456 -100.18 -33.52 6.56
N ASN A 457 -99.01 -33.83 5.99
CA ASN A 457 -98.73 -33.60 4.58
C ASN A 457 -99.62 -34.46 3.66
N ASN A 458 -99.82 -35.74 4.00
CA ASN A 458 -100.73 -36.62 3.25
C ASN A 458 -102.20 -36.21 3.40
N LEU A 459 -102.63 -35.72 4.56
CA LEU A 459 -103.96 -35.18 4.80
C LEU A 459 -104.17 -33.87 4.02
N ASN A 460 -103.19 -32.96 4.01
CA ASN A 460 -103.23 -31.76 3.17
C ASN A 460 -103.27 -32.11 1.67
N LYS A 461 -102.54 -33.14 1.21
CA LYS A 461 -102.67 -33.63 -0.18
C LYS A 461 -104.06 -34.17 -0.47
N ALA A 462 -104.67 -34.92 0.45
CA ALA A 462 -106.03 -35.43 0.31
C ALA A 462 -107.08 -34.30 0.29
N ILE A 463 -106.91 -33.27 1.14
CA ILE A 463 -107.77 -32.08 1.18
C ILE A 463 -107.59 -31.22 -0.08
N LEU A 464 -106.37 -31.02 -0.57
CA LEU A 464 -106.10 -30.31 -1.81
C LEU A 464 -106.63 -31.09 -3.03
N ALA A 465 -106.56 -32.42 -3.02
CA ALA A 465 -107.21 -33.25 -4.04
C ALA A 465 -108.74 -33.11 -3.97
N TYR A 466 -109.35 -33.24 -2.79
CA TYR A 466 -110.80 -33.05 -2.62
C TYR A 466 -111.26 -31.66 -3.05
N ASN A 467 -110.61 -30.59 -2.56
CA ASN A 467 -110.91 -29.21 -2.94
C ASN A 467 -110.74 -28.97 -4.45
N LYS A 468 -109.79 -29.65 -5.09
CA LYS A 468 -109.61 -29.63 -6.56
C LYS A 468 -110.75 -30.34 -7.27
N GLU A 469 -111.13 -31.55 -6.87
CA GLU A 469 -112.23 -32.27 -7.54
C GLU A 469 -113.58 -31.56 -7.31
N VAL A 470 -113.82 -30.95 -6.14
CA VAL A 470 -114.96 -30.06 -5.90
C VAL A 470 -114.93 -28.84 -6.82
N PHE A 471 -113.77 -28.19 -6.99
CA PHE A 471 -113.61 -27.06 -7.91
C PHE A 471 -113.78 -27.45 -9.40
N MET A 472 -113.37 -28.67 -9.79
CA MET A 472 -113.50 -29.19 -11.15
C MET A 472 -114.91 -29.69 -11.49
N HIS A 473 -115.80 -29.84 -10.50
CA HIS A 473 -117.16 -30.37 -10.69
C HIS A 473 -118.29 -29.39 -10.31
N ILE A 474 -117.99 -28.24 -9.70
CA ILE A 474 -118.94 -27.13 -9.58
C ILE A 474 -118.82 -26.26 -10.83
N ASP A 475 -119.56 -26.63 -11.87
CA ASP A 475 -119.86 -25.73 -13.00
C ASP A 475 -120.90 -24.67 -12.57
N ASN A 476 -120.87 -23.50 -13.20
CA ASN A 476 -121.74 -22.34 -12.93
C ASN A 476 -123.25 -22.56 -13.22
N ALA A 477 -123.70 -23.80 -13.35
CA ALA A 477 -125.11 -24.19 -13.50
C ALA A 477 -125.85 -24.32 -12.15
N PHE A 478 -125.14 -24.29 -11.02
CA PHE A 478 -125.70 -24.40 -9.68
C PHE A 478 -125.37 -23.17 -8.83
N ASP A 479 -126.37 -22.59 -8.18
CA ASP A 479 -126.23 -21.41 -7.30
C ASP A 479 -125.70 -21.83 -5.92
N ILE A 480 -124.42 -22.21 -5.88
CA ILE A 480 -123.75 -22.79 -4.70
C ILE A 480 -122.40 -22.12 -4.51
N ASN A 481 -122.15 -21.56 -3.32
CA ASN A 481 -120.88 -20.93 -3.00
C ASN A 481 -119.80 -21.98 -2.72
N PHE A 482 -118.71 -21.96 -3.50
CA PHE A 482 -117.55 -22.83 -3.34
C PHE A 482 -116.94 -22.79 -1.93
N ASP A 483 -116.90 -21.62 -1.29
CA ASP A 483 -116.37 -21.46 0.09
C ASP A 483 -117.20 -22.23 1.14
N GLU A 484 -118.43 -22.61 0.83
CA GLU A 484 -119.32 -23.32 1.76
C GLU A 484 -119.13 -24.85 1.72
N LEU A 485 -118.64 -25.41 0.61
CA LEU A 485 -118.32 -26.84 0.48
C LEU A 485 -116.82 -27.18 0.67
N LYS A 486 -115.94 -26.18 0.53
CA LYS A 486 -114.49 -26.34 0.62
C LYS A 486 -114.03 -26.82 2.01
N LEU A 487 -113.09 -27.79 2.03
CA LEU A 487 -112.44 -28.24 3.27
C LEU A 487 -111.32 -27.26 3.70
N PRO A 488 -111.15 -27.01 5.01
CA PRO A 488 -110.23 -26.00 5.53
C PRO A 488 -108.75 -26.37 5.31
N GLU A 489 -108.05 -25.56 4.53
CA GLU A 489 -106.62 -25.74 4.19
C GLU A 489 -105.65 -25.28 5.30
N LYS A 490 -106.17 -24.77 6.43
CA LYS A 490 -105.40 -24.26 7.56
C LYS A 490 -106.13 -24.58 8.86
N GLY A 491 -105.37 -24.83 9.93
CA GLY A 491 -105.92 -25.12 11.26
C GLY A 491 -106.23 -26.59 11.54
N LEU A 492 -105.84 -27.51 10.65
CA LEU A 492 -106.09 -28.97 10.75
C LEU A 492 -105.54 -29.67 12.01
N LEU A 493 -104.77 -28.98 12.84
CA LEU A 493 -104.21 -29.47 14.09
C LEU A 493 -104.94 -28.92 15.34
N ASN A 494 -105.99 -28.11 15.14
CA ASN A 494 -106.86 -27.64 16.22
C ASN A 494 -107.81 -28.79 16.63
N PRO A 495 -107.94 -29.16 17.92
CA PRO A 495 -108.84 -30.24 18.33
C PRO A 495 -110.32 -30.03 17.93
N LYS A 496 -110.75 -28.78 17.69
CA LYS A 496 -112.09 -28.46 17.19
C LYS A 496 -112.29 -28.64 15.68
N ILE A 497 -111.26 -29.10 14.95
CA ILE A 497 -111.38 -29.32 13.50
C ILE A 497 -112.33 -30.48 13.18
N MET A 498 -112.44 -31.47 14.09
CA MET A 498 -113.31 -32.63 13.86
C MET A 498 -114.78 -32.21 13.77
N ASP A 499 -115.22 -31.32 14.67
CA ASP A 499 -116.54 -30.70 14.65
C ASP A 499 -116.83 -30.05 13.27
N THR A 500 -115.87 -29.27 12.75
CA THR A 500 -116.02 -28.61 11.43
C THR A 500 -115.95 -29.59 10.25
N LEU A 501 -115.23 -30.71 10.39
CA LEU A 501 -115.19 -31.78 9.40
C LEU A 501 -116.50 -32.56 9.36
N GLU A 502 -117.14 -32.80 10.52
CA GLU A 502 -118.47 -33.39 10.59
C GLU A 502 -119.54 -32.45 10.03
N GLU A 503 -119.45 -31.13 10.30
CA GLU A 503 -120.33 -30.12 9.70
C GLU A 503 -120.19 -30.08 8.16
N LYS A 504 -118.96 -29.99 7.63
CA LYS A 504 -118.73 -30.03 6.17
C LYS A 504 -119.08 -31.39 5.55
N ALA A 505 -118.91 -32.50 6.26
CA ALA A 505 -119.35 -33.82 5.81
C ALA A 505 -120.88 -33.93 5.81
N ALA A 506 -121.58 -33.35 6.77
CA ALA A 506 -123.03 -33.27 6.80
C ALA A 506 -123.57 -32.41 5.64
N LEU A 507 -122.99 -31.23 5.41
CA LEU A 507 -123.27 -30.39 4.24
C LEU A 507 -123.06 -31.16 2.93
N THR A 508 -121.89 -31.78 2.75
CA THR A 508 -121.57 -32.63 1.58
C THR A 508 -122.53 -33.81 1.44
N LYS A 509 -123.03 -34.38 2.54
CA LYS A 509 -124.02 -35.46 2.54
C LYS A 509 -125.43 -34.96 2.17
N THR A 510 -125.80 -33.74 2.57
CA THR A 510 -127.04 -33.10 2.09
C THR A 510 -126.94 -32.72 0.61
N PHE A 511 -125.79 -32.22 0.15
CA PHE A 511 -125.54 -31.90 -1.25
C PHE A 511 -125.51 -33.15 -2.14
N THR A 512 -124.82 -34.22 -1.74
CA THR A 512 -124.86 -35.50 -2.48
C THR A 512 -126.24 -36.14 -2.47
N ASN A 513 -127.07 -35.93 -1.44
CA ASN A 513 -128.49 -36.31 -1.47
C ASN A 513 -129.36 -35.41 -2.38
N LEU A 514 -129.00 -34.14 -2.56
CA LEU A 514 -129.69 -33.21 -3.46
C LEU A 514 -129.31 -33.46 -4.92
N LEU A 515 -128.01 -33.61 -5.21
CA LEU A 515 -127.51 -34.14 -6.47
C LEU A 515 -128.06 -35.54 -6.74
N ALA A 516 -128.17 -36.44 -5.76
CA ALA A 516 -128.78 -37.75 -6.00
C ALA A 516 -130.26 -37.64 -6.40
N LYS A 517 -131.02 -36.67 -5.87
CA LYS A 517 -132.39 -36.40 -6.31
C LYS A 517 -132.44 -35.84 -7.73
N GLN A 518 -131.65 -34.82 -8.04
CA GLN A 518 -131.57 -34.27 -9.40
C GLN A 518 -131.03 -35.29 -10.41
N CYS A 519 -130.09 -36.14 -9.99
CA CYS A 519 -129.63 -37.29 -10.76
C CYS A 519 -130.76 -38.32 -10.93
N ILE A 520 -131.60 -38.62 -9.93
CA ILE A 520 -132.75 -39.53 -10.12
C ILE A 520 -133.80 -38.92 -11.07
N GLU A 521 -134.07 -37.62 -10.99
CA GLU A 521 -134.96 -36.91 -11.91
C GLU A 521 -134.40 -36.90 -13.34
N THR A 522 -133.16 -36.42 -13.53
CA THR A 522 -132.50 -36.43 -14.85
C THR A 522 -132.21 -37.83 -15.36
N GLN A 523 -131.97 -38.83 -14.49
CA GLN A 523 -131.83 -40.24 -14.86
C GLN A 523 -133.18 -40.89 -15.19
N SER A 524 -134.31 -40.39 -14.69
CA SER A 524 -135.64 -40.79 -15.19
C SER A 524 -135.89 -40.25 -16.61
N LEU A 525 -135.50 -39.00 -16.88
CA LEU A 525 -135.56 -38.39 -18.21
C LEU A 525 -134.58 -39.09 -19.19
N ILE A 526 -133.34 -39.33 -18.76
CA ILE A 526 -132.35 -40.10 -19.51
C ILE A 526 -132.75 -41.58 -19.63
N HIS A 527 -133.56 -42.15 -18.74
CA HIS A 527 -134.06 -43.53 -18.91
C HIS A 527 -135.12 -43.62 -20.03
N SER A 528 -135.91 -42.57 -20.24
CA SER A 528 -136.70 -42.39 -21.47
C SER A 528 -135.78 -42.40 -22.70
N ASP A 529 -134.82 -41.48 -22.74
CA ASP A 529 -134.06 -41.20 -23.97
C ASP A 529 -132.99 -42.27 -24.28
N THR A 530 -132.47 -42.96 -23.25
CA THR A 530 -131.54 -44.10 -23.41
C THR A 530 -132.23 -45.36 -23.94
N LEU A 531 -133.57 -45.45 -23.85
CA LEU A 531 -134.34 -46.50 -24.54
C LEU A 531 -134.27 -46.32 -26.07
N GLU A 532 -134.06 -45.09 -26.55
CA GLU A 532 -133.81 -44.80 -27.96
C GLU A 532 -132.33 -44.95 -28.32
N LEU A 533 -131.43 -44.34 -27.54
CA LEU A 533 -129.99 -44.32 -27.85
C LEU A 533 -129.29 -45.70 -27.78
N LYS A 534 -129.85 -46.67 -27.05
CA LYS A 534 -129.37 -48.08 -27.06
C LYS A 534 -129.41 -48.75 -28.43
N LYS A 535 -130.04 -48.15 -29.45
CA LYS A 535 -130.09 -48.69 -30.82
C LYS A 535 -128.88 -48.36 -31.69
N LEU A 536 -127.93 -47.50 -31.28
CA LEU A 536 -126.99 -46.88 -32.24
C LEU A 536 -125.48 -46.92 -31.96
N GLN A 537 -125.00 -47.18 -30.73
CA GLN A 537 -123.57 -46.94 -30.40
C GLN A 537 -122.79 -48.15 -29.87
N GLU A 538 -122.97 -49.29 -30.54
CA GLU A 538 -122.09 -50.49 -30.44
C GLU A 538 -120.74 -50.31 -31.21
N LYS A 539 -120.20 -49.09 -31.28
CA LYS A 539 -119.05 -48.72 -32.13
C LYS A 539 -118.04 -47.84 -31.38
N ILE A 540 -116.74 -48.21 -31.45
CA ILE A 540 -115.53 -47.37 -31.20
C ILE A 540 -115.35 -46.95 -29.71
N LYS A 541 -114.28 -47.22 -28.94
CA LYS A 541 -112.96 -47.90 -29.06
C LYS A 541 -111.85 -47.19 -29.87
N SER A 542 -110.61 -46.96 -29.39
CA SER A 542 -109.98 -47.17 -28.06
C SER A 542 -108.47 -46.74 -28.04
N LEU A 543 -107.87 -46.52 -26.85
CA LEU A 543 -106.41 -46.49 -26.55
C LEU A 543 -105.64 -45.16 -26.98
N PRO A 544 -104.28 -45.01 -26.90
CA PRO A 544 -103.60 -44.32 -25.77
C PRO A 544 -102.35 -43.43 -26.16
N ASP A 545 -101.37 -43.27 -25.23
CA ASP A 545 -99.89 -43.45 -25.39
C ASP A 545 -98.83 -42.28 -25.31
N GLU A 546 -97.56 -42.71 -25.12
CA GLU A 546 -96.21 -42.14 -25.49
C GLU A 546 -95.27 -41.32 -24.54
N ASP A 547 -93.96 -41.33 -24.86
CA ASP A 547 -92.76 -41.18 -23.97
C ASP A 547 -91.52 -40.45 -24.66
N HIS A 548 -90.37 -40.32 -23.93
CA HIS A 548 -88.94 -40.45 -24.38
C HIS A 548 -87.93 -39.28 -24.60
N MET A 549 -86.62 -39.69 -24.61
CA MET A 549 -85.31 -39.01 -24.89
C MET A 549 -84.60 -38.20 -23.76
N LYS A 550 -83.29 -38.30 -23.40
CA LYS A 550 -82.00 -38.97 -23.83
C LYS A 550 -81.08 -38.18 -24.81
N GLN A 551 -79.71 -38.17 -24.80
CA GLN A 551 -78.63 -38.47 -23.82
C GLN A 551 -77.18 -38.21 -24.41
N GLU A 552 -76.24 -37.45 -23.80
CA GLU A 552 -74.82 -37.35 -24.27
C GLU A 552 -73.75 -36.86 -23.23
N LYS A 553 -72.54 -37.50 -23.11
CA LYS A 553 -71.25 -36.99 -22.48
C LYS A 553 -70.14 -38.08 -22.29
N SER A 554 -68.96 -37.98 -22.94
CA SER A 554 -67.74 -38.77 -22.55
C SER A 554 -66.41 -38.46 -23.33
N ALA A 555 -65.57 -37.48 -22.92
CA ALA A 555 -64.33 -37.17 -23.69
C ALA A 555 -63.06 -36.64 -22.96
N ILE A 556 -63.03 -36.45 -21.63
CA ILE A 556 -61.95 -35.65 -20.98
C ILE A 556 -61.17 -36.40 -19.88
N SER A 557 -60.23 -37.28 -20.24
CA SER A 557 -59.38 -37.99 -19.24
C SER A 557 -57.90 -38.19 -19.61
N LYS A 558 -57.54 -38.43 -20.88
CA LYS A 558 -56.21 -38.99 -21.25
C LYS A 558 -55.02 -38.02 -21.25
N LEU A 559 -55.20 -36.71 -21.01
CA LEU A 559 -54.15 -35.69 -21.22
C LEU A 559 -53.45 -35.18 -19.93
N LYS A 560 -53.75 -35.74 -18.74
CA LYS A 560 -53.22 -35.25 -17.44
C LYS A 560 -52.03 -36.03 -16.86
N ALA A 561 -51.67 -37.19 -17.41
CA ALA A 561 -50.66 -38.07 -16.80
C ALA A 561 -49.21 -37.61 -17.04
N ASP A 562 -48.79 -37.48 -18.29
CA ASP A 562 -47.35 -37.44 -18.65
C ASP A 562 -46.60 -36.17 -18.20
N LYS A 563 -47.32 -35.05 -18.03
CA LYS A 563 -46.75 -33.82 -17.47
C LYS A 563 -46.31 -33.96 -16.00
N LYS A 564 -46.81 -34.95 -15.25
CA LYS A 564 -46.49 -35.13 -13.82
C LYS A 564 -45.16 -35.85 -13.58
N LYS A 565 -44.73 -36.74 -14.48
CA LYS A 565 -43.45 -37.48 -14.34
C LYS A 565 -42.22 -36.58 -14.60
N LYS A 566 -42.14 -35.95 -15.78
CA LYS A 566 -40.97 -35.14 -16.19
C LYS A 566 -40.62 -34.00 -15.23
N LYS A 567 -41.60 -33.45 -14.49
CA LYS A 567 -41.37 -32.39 -13.49
C LYS A 567 -40.64 -32.90 -12.24
N ALA A 568 -40.78 -34.17 -11.87
CA ALA A 568 -40.14 -34.73 -10.67
C ALA A 568 -38.61 -34.94 -10.87
N ASP A 569 -38.21 -35.40 -12.05
CA ASP A 569 -36.81 -35.72 -12.34
C ASP A 569 -35.93 -34.46 -12.50
N GLN A 570 -36.52 -33.36 -12.97
CA GLN A 570 -35.84 -32.06 -13.04
C GLN A 570 -35.57 -31.46 -11.66
N ILE A 571 -36.51 -31.59 -10.71
CA ILE A 571 -36.32 -31.10 -9.32
C ILE A 571 -35.15 -31.82 -8.65
N LYS A 572 -35.06 -33.15 -8.79
CA LYS A 572 -33.95 -33.93 -8.23
C LYS A 572 -32.56 -33.51 -8.75
N LYS A 573 -32.45 -33.13 -10.03
CA LYS A 573 -31.18 -32.61 -10.58
C LYS A 573 -30.83 -31.22 -10.05
N ILE A 574 -31.82 -30.37 -9.81
CA ILE A 574 -31.61 -29.04 -9.24
C ILE A 574 -31.09 -29.14 -7.79
N ASP A 575 -31.61 -30.06 -6.99
CA ASP A 575 -31.19 -30.18 -5.58
C ASP A 575 -29.81 -30.86 -5.40
N VAL A 576 -29.35 -31.68 -6.37
CA VAL A 576 -27.95 -32.16 -6.41
C VAL A 576 -26.99 -31.02 -6.74
N LEU A 577 -27.24 -30.26 -7.81
CA LEU A 577 -26.40 -29.12 -8.21
C LEU A 577 -26.35 -28.03 -7.12
N LYS A 578 -27.43 -27.82 -6.36
CA LYS A 578 -27.42 -26.92 -5.19
C LYS A 578 -26.51 -27.39 -4.06
N LYS A 579 -26.34 -28.70 -3.86
CA LYS A 579 -25.36 -29.22 -2.88
C LYS A 579 -23.95 -28.94 -3.37
N GLU A 580 -23.63 -29.35 -4.60
CA GLU A 580 -22.29 -29.15 -5.18
C GLU A 580 -21.88 -27.66 -5.18
N ILE A 581 -22.79 -26.74 -5.49
CA ILE A 581 -22.54 -25.29 -5.39
C ILE A 581 -22.27 -24.86 -3.94
N LYS A 582 -23.02 -25.37 -2.96
CA LYS A 582 -22.82 -25.03 -1.55
C LYS A 582 -21.50 -25.59 -1.00
N ASP A 583 -21.19 -26.84 -1.32
CA ASP A 583 -19.96 -27.51 -0.90
C ASP A 583 -18.71 -26.82 -1.51
N ILE A 584 -18.84 -26.19 -2.69
CA ILE A 584 -17.80 -25.32 -3.28
C ILE A 584 -17.73 -23.96 -2.58
N GLN A 585 -18.85 -23.33 -2.21
CA GLN A 585 -18.85 -22.06 -1.48
C GLN A 585 -18.27 -22.21 -0.07
N ASP A 586 -18.60 -23.28 0.65
CA ASP A 586 -18.08 -23.57 1.99
C ASP A 586 -16.60 -24.01 1.97
N ALA A 587 -16.02 -24.27 0.79
CA ALA A 587 -14.61 -24.63 0.58
C ALA A 587 -13.73 -23.47 0.04
N MET A 588 -14.30 -22.30 -0.25
CA MET A 588 -13.51 -21.11 -0.61
C MET A 588 -12.92 -20.44 0.66
N PRO A 589 -11.64 -20.04 0.67
CA PRO A 589 -11.13 -19.18 1.73
C PRO A 589 -11.81 -17.80 1.68
N ASP A 590 -11.96 -17.15 2.83
CA ASP A 590 -12.59 -15.82 2.92
C ASP A 590 -11.69 -14.74 2.31
N ILE A 591 -11.95 -14.45 1.03
CA ILE A 591 -11.20 -13.47 0.22
C ILE A 591 -11.15 -12.11 0.91
N ASN A 592 -12.25 -11.66 1.52
CA ASN A 592 -12.33 -10.36 2.19
C ASN A 592 -11.33 -10.26 3.36
N LYS A 593 -11.09 -11.38 4.06
CA LYS A 593 -10.13 -11.43 5.16
C LYS A 593 -8.69 -11.43 4.66
N ILE A 594 -8.41 -12.11 3.55
CA ILE A 594 -7.09 -12.08 2.90
C ILE A 594 -6.78 -10.68 2.36
N ASP A 595 -7.76 -10.01 1.73
CA ASP A 595 -7.62 -8.64 1.25
C ASP A 595 -7.37 -7.65 2.39
N LEU A 596 -8.05 -7.81 3.54
CA LEU A 596 -7.79 -7.04 4.77
C LEU A 596 -6.38 -7.28 5.36
N GLU A 597 -5.93 -8.54 5.40
CA GLU A 597 -4.57 -8.88 5.86
C GLU A 597 -3.48 -8.33 4.90
N ILE A 598 -3.77 -8.23 3.60
CA ILE A 598 -2.92 -7.57 2.60
C ILE A 598 -2.92 -6.05 2.79
N GLU A 599 -4.08 -5.41 2.94
CA GLU A 599 -4.19 -3.96 3.11
C GLU A 599 -3.45 -3.49 4.38
N GLU A 600 -3.65 -4.18 5.51
CA GLU A 600 -2.92 -3.91 6.77
C GLU A 600 -1.39 -4.13 6.62
N ALA A 601 -0.97 -5.12 5.84
CA ALA A 601 0.46 -5.34 5.53
C ALA A 601 1.04 -4.22 4.66
N THR A 602 0.28 -3.67 3.71
CA THR A 602 0.73 -2.54 2.90
C THR A 602 0.85 -1.24 3.69
N GLU A 603 -0.08 -0.94 4.60
CA GLU A 603 0.05 0.21 5.51
C GLU A 603 1.29 0.10 6.43
N LYS A 604 1.54 -1.10 6.98
CA LYS A 604 2.74 -1.36 7.79
C LYS A 604 4.03 -1.15 6.98
N LEU A 605 4.07 -1.60 5.72
CA LEU A 605 5.21 -1.41 4.82
C LEU A 605 5.43 0.07 4.47
N GLU A 606 4.36 0.83 4.21
CA GLU A 606 4.45 2.28 4.02
C GLU A 606 4.94 2.99 5.28
N ALA A 607 4.44 2.65 6.46
CA ALA A 607 4.87 3.25 7.72
C ALA A 607 6.38 3.04 7.98
N VAL A 608 6.88 1.83 7.71
CA VAL A 608 8.33 1.52 7.79
C VAL A 608 9.13 2.33 6.77
N ASN A 609 8.67 2.43 5.52
CA ASN A 609 9.35 3.24 4.50
C ASN A 609 9.37 4.74 4.84
N ARG A 610 8.25 5.31 5.33
CA ARG A 610 8.18 6.69 5.83
C ARG A 610 9.17 6.92 6.98
N ARG A 611 9.29 5.95 7.91
CA ARG A 611 10.26 6.03 9.02
C ARG A 611 11.71 5.91 8.54
N LYS A 612 12.00 5.05 7.57
CA LYS A 612 13.32 4.92 6.94
C LYS A 612 13.77 6.25 6.32
N VAL A 613 12.95 6.84 5.45
CA VAL A 613 13.27 8.11 4.78
C VAL A 613 13.47 9.25 5.79
N PHE A 614 12.67 9.28 6.86
CA PHE A 614 12.87 10.23 7.96
C PHE A 614 14.22 10.04 8.68
N LEU A 615 14.62 8.79 8.96
CA LEU A 615 15.89 8.47 9.61
C LEU A 615 17.09 8.79 8.71
N GLU A 616 17.02 8.48 7.42
CA GLU A 616 18.06 8.83 6.43
C GLU A 616 18.25 10.35 6.33
N ALA A 617 17.15 11.12 6.26
CA ALA A 617 17.21 12.59 6.24
C ALA A 617 17.71 13.20 7.56
N SER A 618 17.38 12.58 8.71
CA SER A 618 17.84 13.03 10.03
C SER A 618 19.31 12.70 10.26
N ALA A 619 19.74 11.49 9.92
CA ALA A 619 21.13 11.06 9.99
C ALA A 619 22.02 11.92 9.08
N LYS A 620 21.56 12.24 7.86
CA LYS A 620 22.30 13.13 6.98
C LYS A 620 22.54 14.51 7.62
N ARG A 621 21.50 15.16 8.18
CA ARG A 621 21.68 16.44 8.88
C ARG A 621 22.64 16.33 10.06
N PHE A 622 22.49 15.29 10.89
CA PHE A 622 23.37 15.05 12.02
C PHE A 622 24.84 14.90 11.58
N PHE A 623 25.11 14.15 10.51
CA PHE A 623 26.47 14.01 10.00
C PHE A 623 26.99 15.27 9.30
N ASP A 624 26.16 15.98 8.53
CA ASP A 624 26.52 17.28 7.92
C ASP A 624 26.91 18.31 9.02
N GLU A 625 26.12 18.39 10.12
CA GLU A 625 26.40 19.23 11.30
C GLU A 625 27.65 18.75 12.08
N LEU A 626 27.79 17.45 12.32
CA LEU A 626 28.94 16.86 13.01
C LEU A 626 30.25 17.09 12.25
N TYR A 627 30.26 16.93 10.92
CA TYR A 627 31.44 17.20 10.10
C TYR A 627 31.76 18.70 10.02
N GLN A 628 30.76 19.58 10.07
CA GLN A 628 31.01 21.02 10.20
C GLN A 628 31.70 21.33 11.54
N ILE A 629 31.15 20.87 12.66
CA ILE A 629 31.72 21.07 14.01
C ILE A 629 33.14 20.48 14.10
N LEU A 630 33.36 19.26 13.61
CA LEU A 630 34.69 18.62 13.60
C LEU A 630 35.71 19.34 12.71
N ASN A 631 35.27 20.07 11.68
CA ASN A 631 36.15 20.84 10.81
C ASN A 631 36.43 22.26 11.39
N GLU A 632 35.46 22.86 12.08
CA GLU A 632 35.62 24.12 12.82
C GLU A 632 36.54 23.95 14.04
N HIS A 633 36.34 22.91 14.84
CA HIS A 633 37.15 22.57 16.01
C HIS A 633 38.36 21.66 15.69
N ARG A 634 38.75 21.54 14.41
CA ARG A 634 39.78 20.58 13.96
C ARG A 634 41.14 20.74 14.67
N GLY A 635 41.52 21.98 14.98
CA GLY A 635 42.74 22.26 15.75
C GLY A 635 42.63 21.78 17.19
N GLU A 636 41.56 22.17 17.90
CA GLU A 636 41.33 21.80 19.30
C GLU A 636 41.20 20.28 19.50
N VAL A 637 40.56 19.58 18.54
CA VAL A 637 40.47 18.11 18.53
C VAL A 637 41.85 17.48 18.27
N TYR A 638 42.67 18.04 17.38
CA TYR A 638 44.04 17.59 17.17
C TYR A 638 44.91 17.80 18.41
N ASP A 639 44.83 18.96 19.06
CA ASP A 639 45.59 19.29 20.28
C ASP A 639 45.15 18.42 21.48
N LEU A 640 43.88 18.05 21.57
CA LEU A 640 43.38 17.10 22.57
C LEU A 640 43.85 15.67 22.31
N LEU A 641 43.85 15.22 21.05
CA LEU A 641 44.34 13.89 20.68
C LEU A 641 45.87 13.79 20.81
N ALA A 642 46.61 14.87 20.53
CA ALA A 642 48.05 14.95 20.79
C ALA A 642 48.35 14.81 22.28
N LYS A 643 47.71 15.63 23.14
CA LYS A 643 47.86 15.54 24.60
C LYS A 643 47.48 14.18 25.19
N TYR A 644 46.54 13.47 24.59
CA TYR A 644 46.21 12.10 25.02
C TYR A 644 47.26 11.07 24.59
N LYS A 645 47.96 11.33 23.47
CA LYS A 645 49.07 10.51 22.98
C LYS A 645 50.38 10.78 23.72
N ASP A 646 50.55 11.98 24.28
CA ASP A 646 51.66 12.34 25.18
C ASP A 646 51.46 11.83 26.62
N HIS A 647 50.41 11.03 26.87
CA HIS A 647 50.04 10.42 28.16
C HIS A 647 49.85 8.89 28.07
N THR A 648 50.40 8.27 27.02
CA THR A 648 50.53 6.81 26.83
C THR A 648 51.91 6.48 26.29
#